data_AF-A0A2P6TDX4-F1
#
_entry.id   AF-A0A2P6TDX4-F1
#
_cell.length_a   1.000
_cell.length_b   1.000
_cell.length_c   1.000
_cell.angle_alpha   90.00
_cell.angle_beta   90.00
_cell.angle_gamma   90.00
#
_symmetry.space_group_name_H-M   'P 1'
#
loop_
_entity.id
_entity.type
_entity.pdbx_description
1 polymer ?
#
loop_
_entity_poly.entity_id
_entity_poly.type
_entity_poly.pdbx_seq_one_letter_code
_entity_poly.pdbx_strand_id
1 'polypeptide(L)'
;MAVPAAEEVLDGAAEAQHEQEVERSPTDEQGEQAPPSDEERLEKVRLDIQTRTAAILAQGPAYLASRSLADFNAEAAKQQKAGEHAAAVATYLALFAKAQHSNLTHPEMYVCHSNCAAAYLKLGLFQEALRHANKCQTLAETSLRRNFKAAPSYVKSFLRKGQAQLGMGLSRVAAATFDAGLKLDPFNIELKLALQKANEAVLRDLAEGKARQTMAIEYPEAHKRISYHPYAAPLHKVKTDDMLPIKLLTPFQAENDHHIKDTHNYVTVQTDIRMPKRHLRQLEDAYFNAAWQTAIEAAVQAIAAEDKDVRVLNLASGAGLHAMMALRAGAFHVTAVERWLYLALACKESLIANQFTDEQARVLYKRPTDLRLKEDVPICCNLLVAPILDEGLLTSGLIPSVRHALDGLLTSDAILLPASATVYMQAVELRTEEVCGLKMSAANLYRWHPAYAAGVPLASERIIPLSKPKEVWYFDLGAPPERSDAKTVDVEFTRSGRWNAVMFWYKLHLFGDVYLSTGPEAVAEGLRCLQPAVQYIAGELAVHDGDVVPLVASHNTVRMKFDVESTEFLNLMRPDVSFPHHHFAMLADEGRCQAYQRAIERAIRAKQRQDGEAHVLDLGCGTGILSLLAARAGATSVVACEMQESLCDVARKAAAANGLSDKISIVQRDGGLLQRGHEVRALGVNVVVADVFDAGLLGDGFPYLLDLARRRVVQPGATVIPAAATVYCMGIEVLTGEVSGFNLAAINTYRWDATYEAVSLADVPHRRLTRPVKVLEQFFEGDRKARGRESMLKLEVIEEGVLNAVAFWFDLHLDDCETLTNAPDGIGEGGVLLCEVDSSAFGDSTSDGTCAADQPAADQPPEAGAAAEAEAGGQAEPAVEEKKPAATEPPPAPAAAADPAATAAAADGFTPAGSFEGAKPGFAFKLGKHGLGYYADAYQLACGGSNGGGSGSQAVRQASSYGSSGSSGSSSSKSGKSKTVRFSLDDTSSAAAHASSAAAPPTPAAAEAEPPAPELPPMPRAAPAAGPLPPGPRHHWGQALQYLDRAVPVAPGRKLALLARREEGRLRFALRQGVGEPVGRAPWKIEWGGGASIENPHFQRVHYCELLVRDFLQRVKCGRFPPIEKDMRMVLAHCGSLLLDPAALQEVCHELTVLEKLHKAPEFSPAATQEALTKRPLRLC
;
A
#
# COMPACT_ATOMS: atom_id res chain seq x y z
N MET A 1 29.82 49.40 53.35
CA MET A 1 30.71 49.97 54.40
C MET A 1 31.44 48.82 55.08
N ALA A 2 32.65 49.06 55.59
CA ALA A 2 33.41 48.28 56.58
C ALA A 2 33.43 46.72 56.48
N VAL A 3 34.61 46.21 56.13
CA VAL A 3 35.18 44.88 56.48
C VAL A 3 36.00 45.09 57.79
N PRO A 4 36.05 44.18 58.79
CA PRO A 4 37.12 43.14 58.83
C PRO A 4 36.92 41.85 59.70
N ALA A 5 37.90 40.94 59.51
CA ALA A 5 38.45 39.89 60.42
C ALA A 5 37.55 38.74 60.97
N ALA A 6 37.93 37.45 61.06
CA ALA A 6 39.16 36.63 60.90
C ALA A 6 39.85 36.12 62.18
N GLU A 7 40.51 34.94 62.05
CA GLU A 7 41.42 34.23 62.99
C GLU A 7 40.78 33.64 64.28
N GLU A 8 41.18 32.50 64.87
CA GLU A 8 42.30 31.53 64.67
C GLU A 8 41.74 30.08 64.42
N VAL A 9 42.38 29.08 63.77
CA VAL A 9 43.74 28.46 63.90
C VAL A 9 43.88 27.67 65.23
N LEU A 10 44.33 26.40 65.33
CA LEU A 10 44.71 25.29 64.43
C LEU A 10 44.15 23.97 65.06
N ASP A 11 44.36 22.70 64.66
CA ASP A 11 45.51 22.03 64.01
C ASP A 11 45.06 20.73 63.30
N GLY A 12 45.96 20.03 62.59
CA GLY A 12 45.64 18.76 61.94
C GLY A 12 46.82 17.84 61.68
N ALA A 13 46.53 16.54 61.54
CA ALA A 13 47.46 15.53 61.04
C ALA A 13 46.67 14.45 60.29
N ALA A 14 47.29 13.88 59.25
CA ALA A 14 46.83 12.67 58.59
C ALA A 14 47.71 11.49 59.01
N GLU A 15 47.18 10.28 58.99
CA GLU A 15 48.00 9.07 59.08
C GLU A 15 47.50 8.04 58.05
N ALA A 16 48.45 7.27 57.51
CA ALA A 16 48.26 6.48 56.30
C ALA A 16 48.04 4.99 56.58
N GLN A 17 47.66 4.24 55.54
CA GLN A 17 47.49 2.80 55.61
C GLN A 17 48.84 2.10 55.87
N HIS A 18 48.78 1.00 56.63
CA HIS A 18 49.76 -0.07 56.50
C HIS A 18 49.06 -1.42 56.49
N GLU A 19 49.46 -2.24 55.53
CA GLU A 19 48.99 -3.61 55.37
C GLU A 19 49.70 -4.51 56.39
N GLN A 20 49.02 -5.56 56.85
CA GLN A 20 49.66 -6.70 57.48
C GLN A 20 49.18 -7.97 56.78
N GLU A 21 50.07 -8.53 55.95
CA GLU A 21 49.93 -9.89 55.48
C GLU A 21 49.98 -10.84 56.69
N VAL A 22 49.10 -11.85 56.69
CA VAL A 22 49.16 -12.96 57.64
C VAL A 22 49.16 -14.25 56.82
N GLU A 23 50.26 -15.00 56.93
CA GLU A 23 50.45 -16.25 56.19
C GLU A 23 49.33 -17.25 56.46
N ARG A 24 48.82 -17.91 55.41
CA ARG A 24 47.93 -19.07 55.55
C ARG A 24 48.70 -20.36 55.28
N SER A 25 48.79 -21.21 56.30
CA SER A 25 49.19 -22.61 56.15
C SER A 25 48.12 -23.41 55.38
N PRO A 26 48.49 -24.32 54.46
CA PRO A 26 47.52 -25.03 53.63
C PRO A 26 47.07 -26.38 54.23
N THR A 27 45.80 -26.48 54.64
CA THR A 27 45.07 -27.75 54.84
C THR A 27 43.55 -27.54 54.78
N ASP A 28 42.84 -28.61 54.46
CA ASP A 28 41.40 -28.87 54.59
C ASP A 28 40.42 -28.10 53.67
N GLU A 29 39.98 -28.80 52.61
CA GLU A 29 38.88 -28.44 51.74
C GLU A 29 37.52 -28.74 52.41
N GLN A 30 36.71 -27.72 52.68
CA GLN A 30 35.25 -27.85 52.79
C GLN A 30 34.58 -26.66 52.08
N GLY A 31 33.61 -26.93 51.20
CA GLY A 31 33.09 -25.94 50.27
C GLY A 31 32.09 -24.96 50.90
N GLU A 32 32.47 -23.69 50.97
CA GLU A 32 31.51 -22.60 51.22
C GLU A 32 30.71 -22.29 49.94
N GLN A 33 29.39 -22.29 50.03
CA GLN A 33 28.53 -21.74 48.97
C GLN A 33 28.62 -20.20 49.00
N ALA A 34 28.63 -19.58 47.82
CA ALA A 34 28.57 -18.12 47.72
C ALA A 34 27.31 -17.57 48.43
N PRO A 35 27.38 -16.39 49.07
CA PRO A 35 26.21 -15.79 49.71
C PRO A 35 25.12 -15.54 48.65
N PRO A 36 23.84 -15.82 48.96
CA PRO A 36 22.76 -15.70 47.99
C PRO A 36 22.60 -14.26 47.49
N SER A 37 22.27 -14.13 46.22
CA SER A 37 22.03 -12.85 45.56
C SER A 37 20.86 -12.10 46.19
N ASP A 38 20.83 -10.78 45.98
CA ASP A 38 19.72 -9.96 46.45
C ASP A 38 18.37 -10.35 45.79
N GLU A 39 18.41 -10.92 44.60
CA GLU A 39 17.23 -11.41 43.89
C GLU A 39 16.68 -12.69 44.54
N GLU A 40 17.50 -13.72 44.76
CA GLU A 40 17.11 -14.95 45.48
C GLU A 40 16.59 -14.63 46.90
N ARG A 41 17.19 -13.62 47.56
CA ARG A 41 16.74 -13.12 48.87
C ARG A 41 15.33 -12.51 48.79
N LEU A 42 15.04 -11.72 47.76
CA LEU A 42 13.72 -11.12 47.53
C LEU A 42 12.68 -12.15 47.08
N GLU A 43 13.06 -13.15 46.28
CA GLU A 43 12.18 -14.27 45.93
C GLU A 43 11.77 -15.09 47.14
N LYS A 44 12.70 -15.39 48.04
CA LYS A 44 12.40 -16.08 49.31
C LYS A 44 11.41 -15.28 50.17
N VAL A 45 11.46 -13.95 50.14
CA VAL A 45 10.47 -13.07 50.80
C VAL A 45 9.13 -13.07 50.07
N ARG A 46 9.10 -13.06 48.72
CA ARG A 46 7.86 -13.23 47.93
C ARG A 46 7.17 -14.55 48.24
N LEU A 47 7.93 -15.63 48.32
CA LEU A 47 7.43 -16.96 48.65
C LEU A 47 6.85 -17.02 50.07
N ASP A 48 7.55 -16.48 51.08
CA ASP A 48 7.04 -16.38 52.46
C ASP A 48 5.72 -15.58 52.54
N ILE A 49 5.60 -14.47 51.82
CA ILE A 49 4.34 -13.71 51.69
C ILE A 49 3.24 -14.57 51.06
N GLN A 50 3.54 -15.27 49.97
CA GLN A 50 2.57 -16.13 49.28
C GLN A 50 2.09 -17.28 50.18
N THR A 51 3.02 -18.00 50.83
CA THR A 51 2.72 -19.10 51.76
C THR A 51 1.87 -18.60 52.93
N ARG A 52 2.19 -17.44 53.53
CA ARG A 52 1.36 -16.84 54.60
C ARG A 52 -0.02 -16.42 54.10
N THR A 53 -0.11 -15.85 52.90
CA THR A 53 -1.39 -15.44 52.30
C THR A 53 -2.28 -16.66 52.05
N ALA A 54 -1.72 -17.73 51.49
CA ALA A 54 -2.40 -19.01 51.29
C ALA A 54 -2.83 -19.61 52.63
N ALA A 55 -1.98 -19.61 53.67
CA ALA A 55 -2.30 -20.13 55.00
C ALA A 55 -3.40 -19.32 55.74
N ILE A 56 -3.57 -18.03 55.43
CA ILE A 56 -4.70 -17.23 55.94
C ILE A 56 -6.00 -17.59 55.22
N LEU A 57 -5.95 -17.77 53.89
CA LEU A 57 -7.13 -18.12 53.08
C LEU A 57 -7.57 -19.59 53.29
N ALA A 58 -6.63 -20.50 53.53
CA ALA A 58 -6.87 -21.93 53.76
C ALA A 58 -7.60 -22.24 55.09
N GLN A 59 -7.74 -21.28 56.00
CA GLN A 59 -8.57 -21.42 57.21
C GLN A 59 -10.08 -21.49 56.90
N GLY A 60 -10.46 -21.29 55.63
CA GLY A 60 -11.75 -21.68 55.07
C GLY A 60 -12.85 -20.64 55.24
N PRO A 61 -14.02 -20.88 54.60
CA PRO A 61 -15.08 -19.87 54.49
C PRO A 61 -15.60 -19.37 55.84
N ALA A 62 -15.66 -20.22 56.87
CA ALA A 62 -16.12 -19.85 58.21
C ALA A 62 -15.16 -18.88 58.92
N TYR A 63 -13.85 -19.10 58.83
CA TYR A 63 -12.84 -18.18 59.37
C TYR A 63 -12.85 -16.86 58.62
N LEU A 64 -12.89 -16.91 57.28
CA LEU A 64 -12.95 -15.70 56.47
C LEU A 64 -14.25 -14.92 56.71
N ALA A 65 -15.39 -15.58 56.93
CA ALA A 65 -16.67 -14.93 57.22
C ALA A 65 -16.69 -14.23 58.59
N SER A 66 -16.10 -14.82 59.64
CA SER A 66 -16.16 -14.30 61.01
C SER A 66 -15.37 -13.01 61.26
N ARG A 67 -14.48 -12.62 60.35
CA ARG A 67 -13.68 -11.38 60.42
C ARG A 67 -14.11 -10.36 59.38
N SER A 68 -14.41 -9.12 59.78
CA SER A 68 -14.68 -8.01 58.87
C SER A 68 -13.42 -7.53 58.15
N LEU A 69 -13.56 -6.75 57.06
CA LEU A 69 -12.41 -6.12 56.40
C LEU A 69 -11.65 -5.16 57.34
N ALA A 70 -12.34 -4.58 58.33
CA ALA A 70 -11.70 -3.76 59.36
C ALA A 70 -10.83 -4.60 60.31
N ASP A 71 -11.25 -5.82 60.66
CA ASP A 71 -10.48 -6.73 61.52
C ASP A 71 -9.21 -7.26 60.83
N PHE A 72 -9.24 -7.41 59.50
CA PHE A 72 -8.03 -7.68 58.70
C PHE A 72 -7.11 -6.45 58.65
N ASN A 73 -7.66 -5.23 58.43
CA ASN A 73 -6.86 -4.00 58.40
C ASN A 73 -6.19 -3.71 59.76
N ALA A 74 -6.91 -3.89 60.86
CA ALA A 74 -6.40 -3.69 62.21
C ALA A 74 -5.26 -4.66 62.55
N GLU A 75 -5.39 -5.94 62.18
CA GLU A 75 -4.35 -6.94 62.40
C GLU A 75 -3.14 -6.73 61.49
N ALA A 76 -3.33 -6.41 60.21
CA ALA A 76 -2.23 -6.05 59.30
C ALA A 76 -1.47 -4.80 59.78
N ALA A 77 -2.18 -3.78 60.27
CA ALA A 77 -1.58 -2.57 60.83
C ALA A 77 -0.87 -2.82 62.18
N LYS A 78 -1.29 -3.83 62.95
CA LYS A 78 -0.62 -4.28 64.18
C LYS A 78 0.68 -5.02 63.86
N GLN A 79 0.64 -5.98 62.94
CA GLN A 79 1.82 -6.69 62.42
C GLN A 79 2.84 -5.70 61.81
N GLN A 80 2.37 -4.72 61.04
CA GLN A 80 3.23 -3.69 60.46
C GLN A 80 3.92 -2.81 61.52
N LYS A 81 3.27 -2.54 62.66
CA LYS A 81 3.86 -1.84 63.81
C LYS A 81 4.83 -2.71 64.61
N ALA A 82 4.65 -4.03 64.62
CA ALA A 82 5.56 -4.99 65.24
C ALA A 82 6.84 -5.25 64.42
N GLY A 83 6.92 -4.74 63.18
CA GLY A 83 8.02 -5.01 62.25
C GLY A 83 7.82 -6.26 61.38
N GLU A 84 6.72 -6.98 61.55
CA GLU A 84 6.37 -8.21 60.82
C GLU A 84 5.85 -7.89 59.41
N HIS A 85 6.67 -7.23 58.59
CA HIS A 85 6.23 -6.65 57.32
C HIS A 85 5.71 -7.70 56.32
N ALA A 86 6.31 -8.90 56.25
CA ALA A 86 5.83 -9.97 55.38
C ALA A 86 4.46 -10.52 55.81
N ALA A 87 4.22 -10.68 57.12
CA ALA A 87 2.92 -11.06 57.67
C ALA A 87 1.87 -9.96 57.42
N ALA A 88 2.24 -8.69 57.62
CA ALA A 88 1.37 -7.56 57.35
C ALA A 88 0.94 -7.48 55.87
N VAL A 89 1.87 -7.70 54.94
CA VAL A 89 1.55 -7.82 53.50
C VAL A 89 0.59 -8.99 53.27
N ALA A 90 0.87 -10.18 53.80
CA ALA A 90 0.00 -11.34 53.62
C ALA A 90 -1.43 -11.13 54.15
N THR A 91 -1.56 -10.49 55.32
CA THR A 91 -2.86 -10.11 55.89
C THR A 91 -3.57 -9.02 55.04
N TYR A 92 -2.82 -8.09 54.43
CA TYR A 92 -3.37 -7.13 53.45
C TYR A 92 -3.79 -7.81 52.14
N LEU A 93 -3.02 -8.77 51.61
CA LEU A 93 -3.40 -9.53 50.41
C LEU A 93 -4.66 -10.37 50.65
N ALA A 94 -4.77 -11.03 51.80
CA ALA A 94 -5.98 -11.75 52.20
C ALA A 94 -7.20 -10.80 52.34
N LEU A 95 -7.00 -9.58 52.83
CA LEU A 95 -8.04 -8.53 52.86
C LEU A 95 -8.51 -8.18 51.44
N PHE A 96 -7.59 -7.89 50.51
CA PHE A 96 -7.92 -7.55 49.13
C PHE A 96 -8.61 -8.73 48.41
N ALA A 97 -8.11 -9.95 48.59
CA ALA A 97 -8.72 -11.16 48.06
C ALA A 97 -10.15 -11.36 48.57
N LYS A 98 -10.39 -11.24 49.90
CA LYS A 98 -11.75 -11.29 50.46
C LYS A 98 -12.64 -10.17 49.90
N ALA A 99 -12.14 -8.94 49.81
CA ALA A 99 -12.91 -7.81 49.30
C ALA A 99 -13.38 -8.05 47.86
N GLN A 100 -12.49 -8.55 46.99
CA GLN A 100 -12.81 -8.91 45.61
C GLN A 100 -13.77 -10.10 45.53
N HIS A 101 -13.45 -11.21 46.22
CA HIS A 101 -14.20 -12.48 46.10
C HIS A 101 -15.60 -12.43 46.74
N SER A 102 -15.81 -11.55 47.72
CA SER A 102 -17.13 -11.30 48.34
C SER A 102 -17.81 -10.01 47.82
N ASN A 103 -17.23 -9.32 46.83
CA ASN A 103 -17.69 -8.03 46.30
C ASN A 103 -17.98 -6.97 47.39
N LEU A 104 -17.09 -6.90 48.40
CA LEU A 104 -17.19 -5.99 49.53
C LEU A 104 -16.29 -4.75 49.32
N THR A 105 -16.73 -3.60 49.82
CA THR A 105 -15.94 -2.36 49.81
C THR A 105 -15.60 -1.89 51.22
N HIS A 106 -14.40 -1.34 51.40
CA HIS A 106 -13.97 -0.74 52.68
C HIS A 106 -13.98 0.79 52.57
N PRO A 107 -14.54 1.55 53.55
CA PRO A 107 -14.56 3.03 53.48
C PRO A 107 -13.17 3.66 53.35
N GLU A 108 -12.15 3.00 53.90
CA GLU A 108 -10.75 3.41 53.86
C GLU A 108 -9.89 2.51 52.96
N MET A 109 -10.45 1.97 51.86
CA MET A 109 -9.75 1.08 50.93
C MET A 109 -8.39 1.65 50.47
N TYR A 110 -8.33 2.96 50.27
CA TYR A 110 -7.11 3.70 49.90
C TYR A 110 -6.04 3.67 51.01
N VAL A 111 -6.43 3.69 52.29
CA VAL A 111 -5.50 3.55 53.42
C VAL A 111 -4.89 2.14 53.45
N CYS A 112 -5.69 1.10 53.21
CA CYS A 112 -5.19 -0.27 53.12
C CYS A 112 -4.12 -0.42 52.01
N HIS A 113 -4.35 0.15 50.83
CA HIS A 113 -3.33 0.18 49.77
C HIS A 113 -2.10 1.03 50.14
N SER A 114 -2.28 2.18 50.81
CA SER A 114 -1.17 3.02 51.29
C SER A 114 -0.27 2.30 52.31
N ASN A 115 -0.87 1.53 53.22
CA ASN A 115 -0.16 0.77 54.26
C ASN A 115 0.51 -0.47 53.68
N CYS A 116 -0.15 -1.19 52.77
CA CYS A 116 0.45 -2.32 52.07
C CYS A 116 1.67 -1.87 51.22
N ALA A 117 1.56 -0.77 50.48
CA ALA A 117 2.72 -0.16 49.80
C ALA A 117 3.86 0.17 50.78
N ALA A 118 3.54 0.72 51.96
CA ALA A 118 4.52 1.01 53.00
C ALA A 118 5.20 -0.25 53.59
N ALA A 119 4.53 -1.40 53.58
CA ALA A 119 5.11 -2.67 54.01
C ALA A 119 6.02 -3.27 52.93
N TYR A 120 5.59 -3.27 51.66
CA TYR A 120 6.43 -3.68 50.52
C TYR A 120 7.72 -2.85 50.40
N LEU A 121 7.65 -1.52 50.61
CA LEU A 121 8.84 -0.63 50.67
C LEU A 121 9.85 -1.04 51.75
N LYS A 122 9.40 -1.65 52.85
CA LYS A 122 10.25 -2.14 53.94
C LYS A 122 10.84 -3.53 53.69
N LEU A 123 10.39 -4.21 52.64
CA LEU A 123 10.85 -5.54 52.22
C LEU A 123 11.74 -5.48 50.96
N GLY A 124 12.01 -4.29 50.40
CA GLY A 124 12.75 -4.14 49.13
C GLY A 124 11.92 -4.46 47.87
N LEU A 125 10.64 -4.79 48.02
CA LEU A 125 9.74 -5.19 46.95
C LEU A 125 9.11 -3.96 46.28
N PHE A 126 9.94 -3.21 45.55
CA PHE A 126 9.61 -1.87 45.07
C PHE A 126 8.56 -1.85 43.94
N GLN A 127 8.53 -2.86 43.05
CA GLN A 127 7.52 -2.92 41.98
C GLN A 127 6.11 -3.13 42.55
N GLU A 128 6.02 -4.02 43.54
CA GLU A 128 4.81 -4.35 44.29
C GLU A 128 4.34 -3.13 45.10
N ALA A 129 5.27 -2.42 45.76
CA ALA A 129 4.99 -1.14 46.41
C ALA A 129 4.44 -0.10 45.42
N LEU A 130 5.00 0.01 44.22
CA LEU A 130 4.55 0.94 43.19
C LEU A 130 3.12 0.63 42.69
N ARG A 131 2.79 -0.65 42.48
CA ARG A 131 1.43 -1.11 42.14
C ARG A 131 0.42 -0.69 43.22
N HIS A 132 0.72 -0.93 44.50
CA HIS A 132 -0.16 -0.53 45.60
C HIS A 132 -0.21 1.01 45.80
N ALA A 133 0.88 1.74 45.59
CA ALA A 133 0.91 3.20 45.66
C ALA A 133 0.05 3.86 44.57
N ASN A 134 0.10 3.35 43.32
CA ASN A 134 -0.78 3.81 42.24
C ASN A 134 -2.26 3.52 42.55
N LYS A 135 -2.59 2.32 43.03
CA LYS A 135 -3.98 1.99 43.41
C LYS A 135 -4.48 2.85 44.58
N CYS A 136 -3.62 3.15 45.55
CA CYS A 136 -3.89 4.13 46.60
C CYS A 136 -4.20 5.51 46.02
N GLN A 137 -3.41 6.00 45.06
CA GLN A 137 -3.62 7.31 44.43
C GLN A 137 -5.00 7.41 43.77
N THR A 138 -5.37 6.47 42.91
CA THR A 138 -6.67 6.45 42.21
C THR A 138 -7.86 6.36 43.17
N LEU A 139 -7.77 5.51 44.20
CA LEU A 139 -8.85 5.35 45.19
C LEU A 139 -8.96 6.60 46.09
N ALA A 140 -7.84 7.16 46.54
CA ALA A 140 -7.82 8.37 47.35
C ALA A 140 -8.36 9.59 46.59
N GLU A 141 -8.04 9.74 45.30
CA GLU A 141 -8.59 10.80 44.45
C GLU A 141 -10.10 10.65 44.25
N THR A 142 -10.56 9.42 43.98
CA THR A 142 -11.99 9.11 43.82
C THR A 142 -12.78 9.41 45.10
N SER A 143 -12.18 9.12 46.27
CA SER A 143 -12.74 9.50 47.57
C SER A 143 -12.62 11.00 47.87
N LEU A 144 -11.55 11.67 47.45
CA LEU A 144 -11.34 13.12 47.66
C LEU A 144 -12.43 13.95 46.97
N ARG A 145 -12.84 13.54 45.75
CA ARG A 145 -13.98 14.11 45.01
C ARG A 145 -15.34 13.95 45.74
N ARG A 146 -15.41 13.15 46.81
CA ARG A 146 -16.63 12.87 47.60
C ARG A 146 -16.52 13.31 49.06
N ASN A 147 -15.32 13.36 49.63
CA ASN A 147 -15.05 13.71 51.03
C ASN A 147 -13.59 14.19 51.20
N PHE A 148 -13.42 15.43 51.67
CA PHE A 148 -12.11 16.05 51.85
C PHE A 148 -11.17 15.31 52.82
N LYS A 149 -11.71 14.47 53.72
CA LYS A 149 -10.91 13.66 54.66
C LYS A 149 -9.91 12.70 53.99
N ALA A 150 -10.06 12.40 52.71
CA ALA A 150 -9.11 11.57 51.96
C ALA A 150 -7.79 12.30 51.59
N ALA A 151 -7.73 13.64 51.70
CA ALA A 151 -6.59 14.44 51.23
C ALA A 151 -5.21 14.00 51.79
N PRO A 152 -5.04 13.70 53.10
CA PRO A 152 -3.74 13.27 53.63
C PRO A 152 -3.24 11.95 53.03
N SER A 153 -4.15 11.03 52.66
CA SER A 153 -3.79 9.78 52.00
C SER A 153 -3.52 9.96 50.52
N TYR A 154 -4.19 10.92 49.86
CA TYR A 154 -3.88 11.31 48.49
C TYR A 154 -2.45 11.88 48.39
N VAL A 155 -2.06 12.81 49.28
CA VAL A 155 -0.67 13.33 49.37
C VAL A 155 0.33 12.21 49.68
N LYS A 156 0.03 11.33 50.66
CA LYS A 156 0.89 10.17 50.98
C LYS A 156 1.07 9.19 49.83
N SER A 157 0.16 9.13 48.86
CA SER A 157 0.34 8.26 47.68
C SER A 157 1.54 8.69 46.82
N PHE A 158 1.78 10.00 46.65
CA PHE A 158 2.97 10.52 45.96
C PHE A 158 4.25 10.13 46.69
N LEU A 159 4.26 10.22 48.03
CA LEU A 159 5.41 9.82 48.84
C LEU A 159 5.73 8.31 48.66
N ARG A 160 4.72 7.44 48.70
CA ARG A 160 4.92 5.99 48.51
C ARG A 160 5.36 5.64 47.08
N LYS A 161 4.80 6.34 46.09
CA LYS A 161 5.11 6.18 44.66
C LYS A 161 6.56 6.58 44.34
N GLY A 162 6.97 7.76 44.81
CA GLY A 162 8.36 8.23 44.69
C GLY A 162 9.36 7.36 45.46
N GLN A 163 9.00 6.89 46.67
CA GLN A 163 9.85 5.96 47.44
C GLN A 163 10.07 4.63 46.70
N ALA A 164 9.04 4.11 46.02
CA ALA A 164 9.16 2.91 45.21
C ALA A 164 10.03 3.15 43.96
N GLN A 165 9.79 4.24 43.23
CA GLN A 165 10.59 4.63 42.06
C GLN A 165 12.07 4.82 42.41
N LEU A 166 12.38 5.46 43.55
CA LEU A 166 13.76 5.66 44.01
C LEU A 166 14.44 4.33 44.38
N GLY A 167 13.71 3.39 44.99
CA GLY A 167 14.20 2.03 45.24
C GLY A 167 14.46 1.22 43.96
N MET A 168 13.76 1.53 42.87
CA MET A 168 13.98 0.95 41.54
C MET A 168 15.09 1.67 40.73
N GLY A 169 15.85 2.61 41.34
CA GLY A 169 16.87 3.39 40.63
C GLY A 169 16.32 4.45 39.67
N LEU A 170 15.00 4.71 39.68
CA LEU A 170 14.34 5.69 38.79
C LEU A 170 14.41 7.11 39.38
N SER A 171 15.61 7.55 39.76
CA SER A 171 15.89 8.76 40.56
C SER A 171 15.18 10.02 40.02
N ARG A 172 15.21 10.23 38.70
CA ARG A 172 14.58 11.39 38.01
C ARG A 172 13.06 11.35 38.13
N VAL A 173 12.45 10.18 37.94
CA VAL A 173 10.99 9.98 38.02
C VAL A 173 10.50 10.09 39.47
N ALA A 174 11.31 9.63 40.43
CA ALA A 174 11.06 9.81 41.85
C ALA A 174 11.06 11.30 42.24
N ALA A 175 12.08 12.06 41.82
CA ALA A 175 12.16 13.51 42.07
C ALA A 175 10.92 14.25 41.55
N ALA A 176 10.54 14.05 40.28
CA ALA A 176 9.34 14.65 39.70
C ALA A 176 8.05 14.23 40.45
N THR A 177 7.98 12.99 40.94
CA THR A 177 6.82 12.51 41.72
C THR A 177 6.76 13.11 43.12
N PHE A 178 7.90 13.37 43.77
CA PHE A 178 7.94 14.07 45.06
C PHE A 178 7.61 15.56 44.91
N ASP A 179 8.12 16.22 43.86
CA ASP A 179 7.78 17.62 43.55
C ASP A 179 6.27 17.79 43.27
N ALA A 180 5.67 16.89 42.48
CA ALA A 180 4.22 16.86 42.27
C ALA A 180 3.42 16.67 43.58
N GLY A 181 3.98 15.98 44.58
CA GLY A 181 3.42 15.91 45.93
C GLY A 181 3.56 17.23 46.71
N LEU A 182 4.69 17.92 46.58
CA LEU A 182 4.95 19.23 47.22
C LEU A 182 4.14 20.37 46.58
N LYS A 183 3.79 20.27 45.29
CA LYS A 183 2.79 21.13 44.63
C LYS A 183 1.39 21.03 45.30
N LEU A 184 1.11 19.96 46.07
CA LEU A 184 -0.14 19.76 46.82
C LEU A 184 -0.02 20.02 48.33
N ASP A 185 1.12 19.70 48.95
CA ASP A 185 1.44 20.02 50.36
C ASP A 185 2.86 20.62 50.47
N PRO A 186 3.01 21.94 50.29
CA PRO A 186 4.31 22.61 50.30
C PRO A 186 5.04 22.59 51.66
N PHE A 187 4.40 22.10 52.72
CA PHE A 187 4.96 22.03 54.07
C PHE A 187 5.34 20.60 54.49
N ASN A 188 5.11 19.62 53.61
CA ASN A 188 5.35 18.21 53.90
C ASN A 188 6.84 17.87 54.08
N ILE A 189 7.27 17.64 55.32
CA ILE A 189 8.68 17.34 55.64
C ILE A 189 9.12 15.99 55.04
N GLU A 190 8.26 14.97 55.04
CA GLU A 190 8.58 13.65 54.48
C GLU A 190 8.84 13.73 52.96
N LEU A 191 8.03 14.47 52.21
CA LEU A 191 8.25 14.70 50.78
C LEU A 191 9.49 15.55 50.49
N LYS A 192 9.80 16.58 51.29
CA LYS A 192 11.03 17.39 51.12
C LYS A 192 12.30 16.56 51.30
N LEU A 193 12.36 15.76 52.37
CA LEU A 193 13.50 14.87 52.62
C LEU A 193 13.62 13.76 51.55
N ALA A 194 12.49 13.31 50.99
CA ALA A 194 12.49 12.33 49.91
C ALA A 194 12.92 12.94 48.56
N LEU A 195 12.49 14.17 48.24
CA LEU A 195 12.94 14.93 47.07
C LEU A 195 14.44 15.22 47.15
N GLN A 196 14.96 15.63 48.32
CA GLN A 196 16.40 15.83 48.51
C GLN A 196 17.18 14.56 48.17
N LYS A 197 16.79 13.40 48.72
CA LYS A 197 17.43 12.11 48.43
C LYS A 197 17.32 11.68 46.97
N ALA A 198 16.21 11.99 46.31
CA ALA A 198 16.06 11.76 44.88
C ALA A 198 17.00 12.65 44.06
N ASN A 199 17.15 13.93 44.43
CA ASN A 199 18.07 14.85 43.76
C ASN A 199 19.55 14.46 43.99
N GLU A 200 19.91 14.02 45.20
CA GLU A 200 21.23 13.45 45.50
C GLU A 200 21.52 12.20 44.65
N ALA A 201 20.52 11.33 44.45
CA ALA A 201 20.63 10.17 43.55
C ALA A 201 20.74 10.59 42.07
N VAL A 202 19.95 11.56 41.61
CA VAL A 202 20.05 12.11 40.24
C VAL A 202 21.42 12.72 39.96
N LEU A 203 22.02 13.42 40.94
CA LEU A 203 23.37 13.97 40.84
C LEU A 203 24.43 12.86 40.77
N ARG A 204 24.24 11.75 41.51
CA ARG A 204 25.09 10.56 41.40
C ARG A 204 24.95 9.89 40.03
N ASP A 205 23.73 9.66 39.55
CA ASP A 205 23.47 9.07 38.22
C ASP A 205 24.01 9.95 37.08
N LEU A 206 24.06 11.27 37.26
CA LEU A 206 24.74 12.21 36.36
C LEU A 206 26.26 12.04 36.38
N ALA A 207 26.86 11.97 37.58
CA ALA A 207 28.31 11.79 37.75
C ALA A 207 28.82 10.42 37.26
N GLU A 208 28.01 9.38 37.41
CA GLU A 208 28.27 8.02 36.91
C GLU A 208 27.95 7.84 35.40
N GLY A 209 27.65 8.93 34.68
CA GLY A 209 27.49 8.90 33.22
C GLY A 209 26.20 8.25 32.71
N LYS A 210 25.24 7.87 33.57
CA LYS A 210 23.97 7.21 33.21
C LYS A 210 22.95 8.15 32.53
N ALA A 211 23.42 9.27 31.98
CA ALA A 211 22.62 10.43 31.59
C ALA A 211 21.99 10.34 30.19
N ARG A 212 21.26 9.25 29.87
CA ARG A 212 20.53 9.07 28.59
C ARG A 212 19.00 8.92 28.73
N GLN A 213 18.40 9.51 29.76
CA GLN A 213 16.94 9.70 29.85
C GLN A 213 16.58 11.18 29.94
N THR A 214 16.19 11.75 28.80
CA THR A 214 15.65 13.11 28.70
C THR A 214 14.21 13.12 29.23
N MET A 215 13.92 13.96 30.23
CA MET A 215 12.53 14.20 30.64
C MET A 215 11.94 15.31 29.77
N ALA A 216 10.70 15.10 29.29
CA ALA A 216 9.96 16.10 28.54
C ALA A 216 9.65 17.34 29.39
N ILE A 217 9.64 18.52 28.75
CA ILE A 217 9.40 19.82 29.38
C ILE A 217 7.92 19.93 29.81
N GLU A 218 7.62 20.46 31.00
CA GLU A 218 6.24 20.73 31.44
C GLU A 218 5.58 21.77 30.51
N TYR A 219 4.47 21.40 29.87
CA TYR A 219 3.66 22.32 29.05
C TYR A 219 3.07 23.47 29.87
N PRO A 220 3.03 24.72 29.36
CA PRO A 220 2.49 25.86 30.09
C PRO A 220 0.98 25.74 30.34
N GLU A 221 0.55 26.19 31.52
CA GLU A 221 -0.83 26.07 32.03
C GLU A 221 -1.89 26.57 31.03
N ALA A 222 -3.00 25.83 30.94
CA ALA A 222 -4.02 26.05 29.91
C ALA A 222 -4.62 27.48 29.92
N HIS A 223 -4.77 28.10 31.09
CA HIS A 223 -5.47 29.37 31.27
C HIS A 223 -4.73 30.60 30.71
N LYS A 224 -3.45 30.47 30.32
CA LYS A 224 -2.62 31.57 29.77
C LYS A 224 -2.62 31.62 28.23
N ARG A 225 -3.46 30.81 27.57
CA ARG A 225 -3.49 30.69 26.09
C ARG A 225 -4.64 31.53 25.50
N ILE A 226 -4.34 32.28 24.43
CA ILE A 226 -5.28 33.17 23.73
C ILE A 226 -6.60 32.47 23.32
N SER A 227 -6.55 31.16 23.11
CA SER A 227 -7.70 30.30 22.76
C SER A 227 -8.81 30.16 23.83
N TYR A 228 -8.66 30.76 25.02
CA TYR A 228 -9.64 30.67 26.12
C TYR A 228 -10.36 31.99 26.45
N HIS A 229 -10.39 32.95 25.52
CA HIS A 229 -11.15 34.18 25.72
C HIS A 229 -12.68 33.89 25.82
N PRO A 230 -13.42 34.44 26.80
CA PRO A 230 -14.82 34.08 27.09
C PRO A 230 -15.87 34.47 26.02
N TYR A 231 -15.44 34.91 24.84
CA TYR A 231 -16.30 35.19 23.67
C TYR A 231 -16.00 34.27 22.47
N ALA A 232 -15.12 33.28 22.62
CA ALA A 232 -14.92 32.24 21.62
C ALA A 232 -16.03 31.18 21.73
N ALA A 233 -16.73 30.91 20.63
CA ALA A 233 -17.74 29.87 20.54
C ALA A 233 -17.14 28.46 20.78
N PRO A 234 -17.93 27.45 21.22
CA PRO A 234 -17.41 26.20 21.81
C PRO A 234 -16.85 25.18 20.79
N LEU A 235 -15.76 25.53 20.10
CA LEU A 235 -14.93 24.60 19.33
C LEU A 235 -13.94 23.88 20.27
N HIS A 236 -14.38 22.84 20.97
CA HIS A 236 -13.51 22.08 21.86
C HIS A 236 -13.81 20.58 21.96
N LYS A 237 -13.20 19.79 21.04
CA LYS A 237 -12.20 18.76 21.44
C LYS A 237 -11.44 18.02 20.33
N VAL A 238 -11.57 18.41 19.06
CA VAL A 238 -10.64 17.99 18.01
C VAL A 238 -9.86 19.20 17.51
N LYS A 239 -8.55 19.20 17.74
CA LYS A 239 -7.60 19.98 16.92
C LYS A 239 -7.08 19.01 15.86
N THR A 240 -7.41 19.25 14.60
CA THR A 240 -7.01 18.41 13.46
C THR A 240 -5.56 18.64 13.03
N ASP A 241 -4.94 19.69 13.58
CA ASP A 241 -3.73 20.28 13.06
C ASP A 241 -2.61 19.99 14.08
N ASP A 242 -1.79 18.98 13.74
CA ASP A 242 -0.53 18.57 14.38
C ASP A 242 -0.54 17.98 15.80
N MET A 243 -1.66 17.44 16.29
CA MET A 243 -1.65 16.55 17.49
C MET A 243 -2.52 15.29 17.31
N LEU A 244 -2.00 14.14 17.75
CA LEU A 244 -2.76 12.88 17.79
C LEU A 244 -4.03 13.04 18.67
N PRO A 245 -5.20 12.50 18.26
CA PRO A 245 -6.44 12.63 19.05
C PRO A 245 -6.30 12.03 20.46
N ILE A 246 -6.46 12.88 21.48
CA ILE A 246 -6.34 12.51 22.91
C ILE A 246 -7.44 11.52 23.35
N LYS A 247 -8.52 11.40 22.56
CA LYS A 247 -9.56 10.38 22.73
C LYS A 247 -9.93 9.80 21.37
N LEU A 248 -9.85 8.48 21.24
CA LEU A 248 -10.35 7.76 20.08
C LEU A 248 -11.87 7.54 20.17
N LEU A 249 -12.54 7.54 19.02
CA LEU A 249 -13.96 7.20 18.92
C LEU A 249 -14.13 5.68 18.86
N THR A 250 -15.07 5.15 19.64
CA THR A 250 -15.55 3.77 19.47
C THR A 250 -16.59 3.71 18.34
N PRO A 251 -16.85 2.54 17.73
CA PRO A 251 -17.84 2.42 16.66
C PRO A 251 -19.23 2.88 17.10
N PHE A 252 -19.64 2.49 18.32
CA PHE A 252 -20.88 2.95 18.95
C PHE A 252 -20.94 4.48 19.14
N GLN A 253 -19.80 5.16 19.36
CA GLN A 253 -19.77 6.63 19.43
C GLN A 253 -19.99 7.24 18.04
N ALA A 254 -19.37 6.71 16.98
CA ALA A 254 -19.57 7.19 15.61
C ALA A 254 -20.99 6.94 15.07
N GLU A 255 -21.61 5.79 15.38
CA GLU A 255 -22.99 5.45 15.00
C GLU A 255 -24.06 6.36 15.64
N ASN A 256 -23.72 7.03 16.74
CA ASN A 256 -24.60 7.92 17.49
C ASN A 256 -24.23 9.41 17.38
N ASP A 257 -23.05 9.77 16.85
CA ASP A 257 -22.69 11.18 16.62
C ASP A 257 -23.28 11.69 15.30
N HIS A 258 -24.19 12.65 15.41
CA HIS A 258 -24.88 13.32 14.32
C HIS A 258 -23.99 13.99 13.26
N HIS A 259 -22.70 14.25 13.52
CA HIS A 259 -21.80 14.82 12.52
C HIS A 259 -21.16 13.78 11.60
N ILE A 260 -20.89 12.57 12.10
CA ILE A 260 -20.11 11.54 11.39
C ILE A 260 -20.87 10.24 11.14
N LYS A 261 -22.06 10.05 11.72
CA LYS A 261 -22.87 8.84 11.52
C LYS A 261 -23.05 8.47 10.05
N ASP A 262 -23.49 9.43 9.22
CA ASP A 262 -23.68 9.23 7.79
C ASP A 262 -22.37 8.81 7.11
N THR A 263 -21.28 9.54 7.41
CA THR A 263 -19.93 9.34 6.89
C THR A 263 -19.37 7.96 7.25
N HIS A 264 -19.48 7.56 8.52
CA HIS A 264 -19.09 6.25 9.03
C HIS A 264 -19.90 5.10 8.41
N ASN A 265 -21.23 5.30 8.26
CA ASN A 265 -22.10 4.31 7.64
C ASN A 265 -21.79 4.13 6.16
N TYR A 266 -21.58 5.24 5.42
CA TYR A 266 -21.18 5.22 4.02
C TYR A 266 -19.86 4.47 3.83
N VAL A 267 -18.81 4.83 4.58
CA VAL A 267 -17.50 4.17 4.51
C VAL A 267 -17.64 2.68 4.86
N THR A 268 -18.39 2.33 5.91
CA THR A 268 -18.63 0.92 6.28
C THR A 268 -19.21 0.09 5.12
N VAL A 269 -20.14 0.66 4.33
CA VAL A 269 -20.73 -0.03 3.17
C VAL A 269 -19.76 -0.08 1.98
N GLN A 270 -18.98 0.99 1.75
CA GLN A 270 -17.93 0.99 0.72
C GLN A 270 -16.83 -0.04 1.03
N THR A 271 -16.52 -0.25 2.31
CA THR A 271 -15.56 -1.27 2.76
C THR A 271 -16.15 -2.68 2.74
N ASP A 272 -17.42 -2.90 3.15
CA ASP A 272 -18.14 -4.19 2.99
C ASP A 272 -17.96 -4.73 1.57
N ILE A 273 -18.04 -3.86 0.55
CA ILE A 273 -17.92 -4.21 -0.88
C ILE A 273 -16.46 -4.48 -1.31
N ARG A 274 -15.48 -3.74 -0.79
CA ARG A 274 -14.06 -3.83 -1.19
C ARG A 274 -13.28 -4.95 -0.49
N MET A 275 -13.64 -5.30 0.73
CA MET A 275 -12.85 -6.24 1.56
C MET A 275 -12.65 -7.64 0.97
N PRO A 276 -13.63 -8.27 0.30
CA PRO A 276 -13.40 -9.55 -0.37
C PRO A 276 -12.26 -9.46 -1.41
N LYS A 277 -12.22 -8.41 -2.23
CA LYS A 277 -11.13 -8.16 -3.18
C LYS A 277 -9.78 -7.96 -2.50
N ARG A 278 -9.72 -7.24 -1.37
CA ARG A 278 -8.46 -7.09 -0.60
C ARG A 278 -7.98 -8.44 -0.07
N HIS A 279 -8.89 -9.25 0.48
CA HIS A 279 -8.54 -10.55 1.09
C HIS A 279 -8.11 -11.60 0.06
N LEU A 280 -8.60 -11.57 -1.19
CA LEU A 280 -8.12 -12.45 -2.27
C LEU A 280 -6.59 -12.38 -2.43
N ARG A 281 -6.01 -11.17 -2.42
CA ARG A 281 -4.55 -10.97 -2.48
C ARG A 281 -3.79 -11.57 -1.30
N GLN A 282 -4.42 -11.71 -0.14
CA GLN A 282 -3.85 -12.36 1.04
C GLN A 282 -3.89 -13.90 0.89
N LEU A 283 -4.99 -14.44 0.36
CA LEU A 283 -5.12 -15.87 0.08
C LEU A 283 -4.18 -16.36 -1.05
N GLU A 284 -3.84 -15.47 -1.98
CA GLU A 284 -2.94 -15.74 -3.11
C GLU A 284 -1.45 -15.52 -2.75
N ASP A 285 -1.13 -14.99 -1.57
CA ASP A 285 0.24 -14.74 -1.11
C ASP A 285 0.83 -15.96 -0.36
N ALA A 286 1.64 -16.74 -1.08
CA ALA A 286 2.29 -17.92 -0.53
C ALA A 286 3.32 -17.61 0.58
N TYR A 287 3.98 -16.44 0.54
CA TYR A 287 4.98 -16.04 1.53
C TYR A 287 4.30 -15.74 2.88
N PHE A 288 3.22 -14.97 2.85
CA PHE A 288 2.37 -14.69 4.01
C PHE A 288 1.77 -15.98 4.58
N ASN A 289 1.12 -16.79 3.74
CA ASN A 289 0.37 -17.96 4.22
C ASN A 289 1.28 -19.08 4.75
N ALA A 290 2.49 -19.26 4.22
CA ALA A 290 3.44 -20.25 4.74
C ALA A 290 3.92 -19.91 6.17
N ALA A 291 4.23 -18.63 6.44
CA ALA A 291 4.66 -18.18 7.76
C ALA A 291 3.55 -18.35 8.81
N TRP A 292 2.32 -17.95 8.47
CA TRP A 292 1.16 -18.15 9.35
C TRP A 292 0.83 -19.63 9.56
N GLN A 293 0.89 -20.46 8.52
CA GLN A 293 0.66 -21.90 8.65
C GLN A 293 1.64 -22.53 9.65
N THR A 294 2.94 -22.29 9.47
CA THR A 294 4.00 -22.86 10.32
C THR A 294 3.84 -22.42 11.78
N ALA A 295 3.55 -21.14 12.00
CA ALA A 295 3.32 -20.61 13.34
C ALA A 295 2.07 -21.20 14.02
N ILE A 296 0.95 -21.32 13.29
CA ILE A 296 -0.30 -21.88 13.82
C ILE A 296 -0.13 -23.38 14.12
N GLU A 297 0.46 -24.15 13.20
CA GLU A 297 0.66 -25.58 13.36
C GLU A 297 1.60 -25.87 14.56
N ALA A 298 2.67 -25.10 14.73
CA ALA A 298 3.57 -25.22 15.89
C ALA A 298 2.92 -24.76 17.22
N ALA A 299 2.12 -23.68 17.21
CA ALA A 299 1.46 -23.19 18.43
C ALA A 299 0.36 -24.13 18.93
N VAL A 300 -0.41 -24.75 18.02
CA VAL A 300 -1.39 -25.79 18.37
C VAL A 300 -0.69 -27.02 18.95
N GLN A 301 0.41 -27.47 18.35
CA GLN A 301 1.20 -28.59 18.86
C GLN A 301 1.80 -28.30 20.25
N ALA A 302 2.28 -27.08 20.50
CA ALA A 302 2.84 -26.70 21.80
C ALA A 302 1.79 -26.78 22.93
N ILE A 303 0.57 -26.28 22.69
CA ILE A 303 -0.51 -26.35 23.70
C ILE A 303 -0.99 -27.80 23.88
N ALA A 304 -1.10 -28.57 22.80
CA ALA A 304 -1.50 -29.99 22.86
C ALA A 304 -0.48 -30.86 23.63
N ALA A 305 0.82 -30.52 23.58
CA ALA A 305 1.87 -31.20 24.34
C ALA A 305 1.75 -31.01 25.87
N GLU A 306 0.95 -30.04 26.34
CA GLU A 306 0.65 -29.82 27.76
C GLU A 306 -0.64 -30.55 28.22
N ASP A 307 -1.18 -31.47 27.42
CA ASP A 307 -2.45 -32.19 27.66
C ASP A 307 -3.66 -31.24 27.82
N LYS A 308 -3.66 -30.13 27.07
CA LYS A 308 -4.70 -29.10 27.07
C LYS A 308 -5.50 -29.11 25.77
N ASP A 309 -6.83 -29.13 25.87
CA ASP A 309 -7.72 -28.81 24.74
C ASP A 309 -7.32 -27.45 24.13
N VAL A 310 -6.98 -27.44 22.84
CA VAL A 310 -6.61 -26.22 22.12
C VAL A 310 -7.86 -25.51 21.61
N ARG A 311 -8.16 -24.35 22.18
CA ARG A 311 -9.32 -23.51 21.88
C ARG A 311 -8.84 -22.18 21.32
N VAL A 312 -9.22 -21.86 20.09
CA VAL A 312 -8.65 -20.76 19.33
C VAL A 312 -9.66 -19.63 19.16
N LEU A 313 -9.22 -18.39 19.39
CA LEU A 313 -9.92 -17.18 19.00
C LEU A 313 -9.23 -16.62 17.74
N ASN A 314 -9.89 -16.68 16.60
CA ASN A 314 -9.36 -16.17 15.32
C ASN A 314 -10.08 -14.84 14.97
N LEU A 315 -9.37 -13.72 15.04
CA LEU A 315 -9.90 -12.37 14.82
C LEU A 315 -9.54 -11.84 13.43
N ALA A 316 -10.52 -11.29 12.70
CA ALA A 316 -10.43 -11.03 11.26
C ALA A 316 -10.11 -12.32 10.49
N SER A 317 -10.96 -13.33 10.68
CA SER A 317 -10.75 -14.67 10.13
C SER A 317 -10.78 -14.72 8.59
N GLY A 318 -11.21 -13.65 7.90
CA GLY A 318 -11.29 -13.61 6.44
C GLY A 318 -12.23 -14.69 5.91
N ALA A 319 -11.82 -15.39 4.86
CA ALA A 319 -12.49 -16.59 4.33
C ALA A 319 -12.19 -17.88 5.14
N GLY A 320 -11.63 -17.78 6.35
CA GLY A 320 -11.47 -18.89 7.29
C GLY A 320 -10.15 -19.66 7.23
N LEU A 321 -9.22 -19.31 6.35
CA LEU A 321 -7.97 -20.06 6.13
C LEU A 321 -7.22 -20.40 7.43
N HIS A 322 -6.94 -19.40 8.27
CA HIS A 322 -6.24 -19.62 9.55
C HIS A 322 -7.05 -20.44 10.57
N ALA A 323 -8.40 -20.43 10.50
CA ALA A 323 -9.23 -21.29 11.34
C ALA A 323 -9.08 -22.76 10.91
N MET A 324 -9.08 -23.02 9.61
CA MET A 324 -8.91 -24.37 9.05
C MET A 324 -7.49 -24.91 9.27
N MET A 325 -6.46 -24.07 9.17
CA MET A 325 -5.08 -24.41 9.58
C MET A 325 -5.04 -24.89 11.03
N ALA A 326 -5.64 -24.15 11.97
CA ALA A 326 -5.68 -24.52 13.37
C ALA A 326 -6.45 -25.84 13.62
N LEU A 327 -7.62 -26.02 12.98
CA LEU A 327 -8.40 -27.26 13.09
C LEU A 327 -7.63 -28.47 12.55
N ARG A 328 -6.98 -28.34 11.39
CA ARG A 328 -6.13 -29.40 10.81
C ARG A 328 -4.93 -29.73 11.69
N ALA A 329 -4.37 -28.74 12.39
CA ALA A 329 -3.29 -28.93 13.36
C ALA A 329 -3.73 -29.66 14.64
N GLY A 330 -5.03 -29.88 14.86
CA GLY A 330 -5.58 -30.55 16.04
C GLY A 330 -6.33 -29.64 17.01
N ALA A 331 -6.71 -28.41 16.63
CA ALA A 331 -7.52 -27.56 17.50
C ALA A 331 -8.91 -28.17 17.77
N PHE A 332 -9.28 -28.23 19.06
CA PHE A 332 -10.56 -28.77 19.52
C PHE A 332 -11.75 -27.88 19.10
N HIS A 333 -11.59 -26.56 19.21
CA HIS A 333 -12.61 -25.60 18.79
C HIS A 333 -11.98 -24.27 18.33
N VAL A 334 -12.55 -23.67 17.28
CA VAL A 334 -12.21 -22.32 16.81
C VAL A 334 -13.45 -21.41 16.82
N THR A 335 -13.39 -20.32 17.59
CA THR A 335 -14.30 -19.19 17.41
C THR A 335 -13.67 -18.23 16.39
N ALA A 336 -14.21 -18.22 15.18
CA ALA A 336 -13.77 -17.38 14.06
C ALA A 336 -14.63 -16.10 14.01
N VAL A 337 -13.99 -14.94 13.99
CA VAL A 337 -14.65 -13.63 14.11
C VAL A 337 -14.27 -12.75 12.93
N GLU A 338 -15.28 -12.25 12.23
CA GLU A 338 -15.11 -11.40 11.07
C GLU A 338 -16.11 -10.23 11.08
N ARG A 339 -15.64 -9.02 10.81
CA ARG A 339 -16.43 -7.77 10.91
C ARG A 339 -17.00 -7.31 9.56
N TRP A 340 -16.75 -8.05 8.49
CA TRP A 340 -17.24 -7.80 7.12
C TRP A 340 -18.12 -8.98 6.67
N LEU A 341 -19.39 -8.73 6.30
CA LEU A 341 -20.35 -9.85 6.21
C LEU A 341 -19.96 -10.87 5.15
N TYR A 342 -19.55 -10.42 3.97
CA TYR A 342 -19.21 -11.31 2.86
C TYR A 342 -18.02 -12.22 3.17
N LEU A 343 -17.05 -11.75 3.97
CA LEU A 343 -15.95 -12.57 4.47
C LEU A 343 -16.45 -13.57 5.53
N ALA A 344 -17.30 -13.15 6.48
CA ALA A 344 -17.91 -14.05 7.46
C ALA A 344 -18.75 -15.17 6.80
N LEU A 345 -19.44 -14.86 5.70
CA LEU A 345 -20.17 -15.84 4.89
C LEU A 345 -19.23 -16.79 4.16
N ALA A 346 -18.21 -16.26 3.45
CA ALA A 346 -17.18 -17.06 2.80
C ALA A 346 -16.43 -17.98 3.78
N CYS A 347 -16.22 -17.54 5.03
CA CYS A 347 -15.64 -18.33 6.11
C CYS A 347 -16.50 -19.54 6.46
N LYS A 348 -17.82 -19.37 6.67
CA LYS A 348 -18.71 -20.50 6.96
C LYS A 348 -18.84 -21.44 5.75
N GLU A 349 -18.95 -20.91 4.54
CA GLU A 349 -19.01 -21.71 3.31
C GLU A 349 -17.72 -22.52 3.10
N SER A 350 -16.54 -21.93 3.34
CA SER A 350 -15.25 -22.63 3.25
C SER A 350 -15.06 -23.69 4.33
N LEU A 351 -15.47 -23.43 5.58
CA LEU A 351 -15.43 -24.43 6.66
C LEU A 351 -16.27 -25.67 6.30
N ILE A 352 -17.49 -25.46 5.78
CA ILE A 352 -18.37 -26.54 5.32
C ILE A 352 -17.77 -27.27 4.11
N ALA A 353 -17.20 -26.53 3.14
CA ALA A 353 -16.56 -27.12 1.96
C ALA A 353 -15.33 -27.99 2.28
N ASN A 354 -14.68 -27.75 3.43
CA ASN A 354 -13.58 -28.55 3.97
C ASN A 354 -14.03 -29.52 5.09
N GLN A 355 -15.33 -29.80 5.19
CA GLN A 355 -15.93 -30.82 6.05
C GLN A 355 -15.82 -30.57 7.58
N PHE A 356 -15.52 -29.34 8.00
CA PHE A 356 -15.54 -28.95 9.42
C PHE A 356 -16.98 -28.72 9.92
N THR A 357 -17.26 -29.10 11.17
CA THR A 357 -18.61 -29.00 11.77
C THR A 357 -18.84 -27.67 12.51
N ASP A 358 -20.10 -27.29 12.70
CA ASP A 358 -20.51 -26.16 13.56
C ASP A 358 -20.15 -26.38 15.05
N GLU A 359 -19.76 -27.59 15.47
CA GLU A 359 -19.22 -27.89 16.81
C GLU A 359 -17.73 -27.55 16.89
N GLN A 360 -16.96 -27.86 15.84
CA GLN A 360 -15.55 -27.53 15.72
C GLN A 360 -15.32 -26.03 15.47
N ALA A 361 -16.19 -25.38 14.69
CA ALA A 361 -15.98 -24.00 14.24
C ALA A 361 -17.24 -23.14 14.40
N ARG A 362 -17.17 -22.08 15.22
CA ARG A 362 -18.23 -21.07 15.35
C ARG A 362 -17.81 -19.77 14.65
N VAL A 363 -18.48 -19.43 13.55
CA VAL A 363 -18.27 -18.17 12.82
C VAL A 363 -19.18 -17.06 13.35
N LEU A 364 -18.63 -15.86 13.57
CA LEU A 364 -19.32 -14.70 14.13
C LEU A 364 -19.14 -13.45 13.26
N TYR A 365 -20.27 -12.90 12.75
CA TYR A 365 -20.31 -11.55 12.18
C TYR A 365 -20.42 -10.51 13.31
N LYS A 366 -19.29 -10.19 13.94
CA LYS A 366 -19.16 -9.18 15.02
C LYS A 366 -17.81 -8.47 14.91
N ARG A 367 -17.73 -7.26 15.47
CA ARG A 367 -16.45 -6.56 15.68
C ARG A 367 -15.67 -7.26 16.81
N PRO A 368 -14.34 -7.42 16.74
CA PRO A 368 -13.54 -7.97 17.83
C PRO A 368 -13.78 -7.32 19.20
N THR A 369 -13.99 -5.99 19.23
CA THR A 369 -14.26 -5.20 20.45
C THR A 369 -15.68 -5.36 21.00
N ASP A 370 -16.59 -6.00 20.27
CA ASP A 370 -18.00 -6.17 20.66
C ASP A 370 -18.27 -7.59 21.22
N LEU A 371 -17.26 -8.47 21.14
CA LEU A 371 -17.30 -9.88 21.59
C LEU A 371 -17.47 -10.01 23.11
N ARG A 372 -18.23 -11.03 23.53
CA ARG A 372 -18.55 -11.29 24.94
C ARG A 372 -18.33 -12.75 25.32
N LEU A 373 -17.62 -12.98 26.42
CA LEU A 373 -17.48 -14.31 27.03
C LEU A 373 -18.87 -14.85 27.42
N LYS A 374 -19.08 -16.17 27.23
CA LYS A 374 -20.33 -16.93 27.43
C LYS A 374 -21.47 -16.64 26.45
N GLU A 375 -21.42 -15.55 25.68
CA GLU A 375 -22.37 -15.23 24.60
C GLU A 375 -21.79 -15.61 23.23
N ASP A 376 -20.62 -15.06 22.92
CA ASP A 376 -19.89 -15.24 21.66
C ASP A 376 -18.80 -16.31 21.78
N VAL A 377 -17.91 -16.11 22.75
CA VAL A 377 -16.80 -17.00 23.09
C VAL A 377 -17.25 -17.83 24.30
N PRO A 378 -17.63 -19.13 24.14
CA PRO A 378 -18.31 -19.86 25.23
C PRO A 378 -17.45 -20.04 26.48
N ILE A 379 -16.14 -20.22 26.29
CA ILE A 379 -15.10 -20.45 27.29
C ILE A 379 -13.80 -19.81 26.78
N CYS A 380 -12.90 -19.38 27.68
CA CYS A 380 -11.66 -18.73 27.28
C CYS A 380 -10.78 -19.59 26.36
N CYS A 381 -10.27 -18.94 25.32
CA CYS A 381 -9.33 -19.51 24.36
C CYS A 381 -7.89 -19.45 24.90
N ASN A 382 -7.07 -20.46 24.60
CA ASN A 382 -5.64 -20.54 24.95
C ASN A 382 -4.72 -20.30 23.73
N LEU A 383 -5.29 -20.04 22.55
CA LEU A 383 -4.58 -19.53 21.38
C LEU A 383 -5.35 -18.34 20.79
N LEU A 384 -4.67 -17.20 20.59
CA LEU A 384 -5.15 -16.07 19.80
C LEU A 384 -4.47 -16.07 18.43
N VAL A 385 -5.27 -16.00 17.37
CA VAL A 385 -4.81 -15.77 16.01
C VAL A 385 -5.40 -14.43 15.56
N ALA A 386 -4.55 -13.43 15.34
CA ALA A 386 -4.96 -12.05 15.06
C ALA A 386 -4.25 -11.46 13.82
N PRO A 387 -4.55 -11.94 12.61
CA PRO A 387 -4.07 -11.39 11.32
C PRO A 387 -4.67 -10.00 10.97
N ILE A 388 -4.94 -9.16 11.98
CA ILE A 388 -5.46 -7.79 11.83
C ILE A 388 -4.31 -6.87 11.41
N LEU A 389 -3.90 -7.00 10.15
CA LEU A 389 -2.70 -6.38 9.60
C LEU A 389 -3.01 -5.48 8.42
N ASP A 390 -2.27 -4.37 8.35
CA ASP A 390 -2.17 -3.49 7.20
C ASP A 390 -0.76 -2.90 7.10
N GLU A 391 -0.51 -2.08 6.10
CA GLU A 391 0.78 -1.44 5.84
C GLU A 391 1.21 -0.51 7.00
N GLY A 392 0.26 0.00 7.79
CA GLY A 392 0.50 0.86 8.96
C GLY A 392 0.64 0.13 10.29
N LEU A 393 0.52 -1.22 10.32
CA LEU A 393 0.44 -2.13 11.47
C LEU A 393 -0.76 -1.89 12.42
N LEU A 394 -1.03 -0.64 12.79
CA LEU A 394 -2.00 -0.27 13.82
C LEU A 394 -3.36 0.17 13.23
N THR A 395 -3.40 0.56 11.95
CA THR A 395 -4.53 1.31 11.35
C THR A 395 -5.79 0.49 11.11
N SER A 396 -5.71 -0.84 11.19
CA SER A 396 -6.85 -1.76 11.14
C SER A 396 -7.32 -2.21 12.54
N GLY A 397 -6.68 -1.71 13.60
CA GLY A 397 -7.14 -1.92 14.98
C GLY A 397 -6.60 -3.16 15.69
N LEU A 398 -5.36 -3.58 15.39
CA LEU A 398 -4.67 -4.69 16.07
C LEU A 398 -4.67 -4.53 17.60
N ILE A 399 -4.08 -3.44 18.12
CA ILE A 399 -3.94 -3.17 19.55
C ILE A 399 -5.27 -3.16 20.33
N PRO A 400 -6.33 -2.43 19.93
CA PRO A 400 -7.61 -2.48 20.65
C PRO A 400 -8.28 -3.85 20.59
N SER A 401 -8.09 -4.62 19.51
CA SER A 401 -8.67 -5.97 19.36
C SER A 401 -7.96 -7.00 20.24
N VAL A 402 -6.62 -7.00 20.25
CA VAL A 402 -5.80 -7.89 21.10
C VAL A 402 -6.03 -7.57 22.58
N ARG A 403 -6.09 -6.29 22.97
CA ARG A 403 -6.43 -5.91 24.35
C ARG A 403 -7.80 -6.45 24.78
N HIS A 404 -8.84 -6.26 23.96
CA HIS A 404 -10.18 -6.75 24.28
C HIS A 404 -10.23 -8.29 24.45
N ALA A 405 -9.38 -9.02 23.72
CA ALA A 405 -9.22 -10.45 23.92
C ALA A 405 -8.54 -10.80 25.26
N LEU A 406 -7.45 -10.11 25.61
CA LEU A 406 -6.73 -10.28 26.88
C LEU A 406 -7.57 -9.87 28.11
N ASP A 407 -8.43 -8.85 27.98
CA ASP A 407 -9.27 -8.34 29.07
C ASP A 407 -10.37 -9.34 29.53
N GLY A 408 -10.60 -10.45 28.82
CA GLY A 408 -11.52 -11.50 29.30
C GLY A 408 -11.98 -12.59 28.32
N LEU A 409 -11.40 -12.73 27.13
CA LEU A 409 -11.72 -13.80 26.17
C LEU A 409 -10.64 -14.90 26.11
N LEU A 410 -9.45 -14.62 26.65
CA LEU A 410 -8.29 -15.52 26.66
C LEU A 410 -8.00 -16.09 28.07
N THR A 411 -7.19 -17.15 28.13
CA THR A 411 -6.57 -17.61 29.38
C THR A 411 -5.28 -16.83 29.66
N SER A 412 -4.80 -16.84 30.91
CA SER A 412 -3.58 -16.09 31.31
C SER A 412 -2.27 -16.67 30.76
N ASP A 413 -2.33 -17.88 30.21
CA ASP A 413 -1.26 -18.64 29.56
C ASP A 413 -1.46 -18.72 28.04
N ALA A 414 -2.36 -17.91 27.46
CA ALA A 414 -2.70 -18.00 26.04
C ALA A 414 -1.55 -17.56 25.13
N ILE A 415 -1.24 -18.39 24.13
CA ILE A 415 -0.28 -18.05 23.07
C ILE A 415 -0.93 -17.05 22.12
N LEU A 416 -0.17 -16.04 21.69
CA LEU A 416 -0.65 -14.98 20.80
C LEU A 416 0.12 -14.99 19.48
N LEU A 417 -0.59 -15.02 18.35
CA LEU A 417 -0.02 -14.88 17.00
C LEU A 417 -0.62 -13.60 16.35
N PRO A 418 0.16 -12.51 16.20
CA PRO A 418 1.57 -12.37 16.54
C PRO A 418 1.80 -12.25 18.05
N ALA A 419 2.99 -12.63 18.51
CA ALA A 419 3.43 -12.43 19.89
C ALA A 419 4.01 -11.02 20.10
N SER A 420 4.74 -10.50 19.10
CA SER A 420 5.24 -9.14 19.09
C SER A 420 5.45 -8.59 17.67
N ALA A 421 5.68 -7.28 17.57
CA ALA A 421 5.96 -6.59 16.31
C ALA A 421 7.06 -5.52 16.48
N THR A 422 8.11 -5.61 15.68
CA THR A 422 9.20 -4.63 15.62
C THR A 422 9.06 -3.76 14.38
N VAL A 423 8.96 -2.44 14.54
CA VAL A 423 8.80 -1.45 13.46
C VAL A 423 10.15 -0.83 13.11
N TYR A 424 10.48 -0.80 11.82
CA TYR A 424 11.66 -0.16 11.25
C TYR A 424 11.27 1.04 10.39
N MET A 425 12.13 2.05 10.31
CA MET A 425 11.99 3.15 9.36
C MET A 425 13.31 3.48 8.66
N GLN A 426 13.21 4.19 7.54
CA GLN A 426 14.33 4.66 6.74
C GLN A 426 13.99 6.03 6.13
N ALA A 427 14.93 6.97 6.19
CA ALA A 427 14.80 8.24 5.50
C ALA A 427 15.02 8.04 4.00
N VAL A 428 14.08 8.57 3.20
CA VAL A 428 14.06 8.37 1.74
C VAL A 428 13.76 9.68 0.99
N GLU A 429 14.21 9.72 -0.25
CA GLU A 429 13.92 10.75 -1.25
C GLU A 429 13.04 10.13 -2.34
N LEU A 430 11.84 10.68 -2.56
CA LEU A 430 10.95 10.36 -3.68
C LEU A 430 10.76 11.63 -4.52
N ARG A 431 11.40 11.70 -5.69
CA ARG A 431 11.44 12.92 -6.52
C ARG A 431 11.37 12.63 -8.01
N THR A 432 10.76 13.57 -8.73
CA THR A 432 10.62 13.59 -10.19
C THR A 432 11.26 14.89 -10.71
N GLU A 433 12.58 14.90 -10.89
CA GLU A 433 13.32 16.13 -11.25
C GLU A 433 13.16 16.52 -12.71
N GLU A 434 13.57 15.64 -13.62
CA GLU A 434 13.45 15.83 -15.07
C GLU A 434 12.81 14.60 -15.72
N VAL A 435 11.99 14.84 -16.74
CA VAL A 435 11.31 13.81 -17.55
C VAL A 435 11.49 14.18 -19.01
N CYS A 436 12.01 13.27 -19.84
CA CYS A 436 12.39 13.57 -21.24
C CYS A 436 13.29 14.83 -21.39
N GLY A 437 14.11 15.17 -20.39
CA GLY A 437 14.92 16.40 -20.36
C GLY A 437 14.11 17.70 -20.20
N LEU A 438 12.96 17.65 -19.53
CA LEU A 438 12.17 18.79 -19.09
C LEU A 438 12.06 18.77 -17.56
N LYS A 439 12.22 19.91 -16.91
CA LYS A 439 12.14 20.04 -15.45
C LYS A 439 10.69 19.92 -14.97
N MET A 440 10.42 18.89 -14.15
CA MET A 440 9.09 18.55 -13.63
C MET A 440 9.00 18.60 -12.10
N SER A 441 10.06 18.98 -11.39
CA SER A 441 10.14 19.00 -9.92
C SER A 441 9.07 19.85 -9.21
N ALA A 442 8.34 20.70 -9.93
CA ALA A 442 7.13 21.36 -9.44
C ALA A 442 6.04 20.37 -8.95
N ALA A 443 6.01 19.15 -9.49
CA ALA A 443 5.10 18.09 -9.06
C ALA A 443 5.45 17.53 -7.66
N ASN A 444 6.72 17.56 -7.25
CA ASN A 444 7.15 17.03 -5.94
C ASN A 444 6.43 17.72 -4.77
N LEU A 445 6.06 19.01 -4.94
CA LEU A 445 5.30 19.77 -3.94
C LEU A 445 3.93 19.15 -3.59
N TYR A 446 3.40 18.25 -4.42
CA TYR A 446 2.12 17.56 -4.20
C TYR A 446 2.28 16.11 -3.72
N ARG A 447 3.52 15.69 -3.37
CA ARG A 447 3.78 14.42 -2.72
C ARG A 447 3.40 14.51 -1.24
N TRP A 448 2.10 14.38 -0.95
CA TRP A 448 1.51 14.37 0.38
C TRP A 448 0.26 13.49 0.42
N HIS A 449 -0.08 12.89 1.57
CA HIS A 449 -1.25 12.02 1.69
C HIS A 449 -1.96 12.15 3.08
N PRO A 450 -3.30 12.15 3.18
CA PRO A 450 -4.02 12.32 4.44
C PRO A 450 -3.93 11.14 5.43
N ALA A 451 -3.69 9.92 4.94
CA ALA A 451 -3.27 8.79 5.77
C ALA A 451 -1.74 8.78 5.89
N TYR A 452 -1.21 8.60 7.11
CA TYR A 452 0.25 8.52 7.36
C TYR A 452 0.85 7.14 7.05
N ALA A 453 0.01 6.17 6.68
CA ALA A 453 0.42 4.89 6.14
C ALA A 453 -0.30 4.71 4.81
N ALA A 454 0.44 4.88 3.71
CA ALA A 454 0.03 4.44 2.39
C ALA A 454 1.08 3.42 1.92
N GLY A 455 0.65 2.22 1.55
CA GLY A 455 1.53 1.23 0.92
C GLY A 455 1.98 1.74 -0.44
N VAL A 456 3.30 1.84 -0.65
CA VAL A 456 3.86 2.29 -1.93
C VAL A 456 4.44 1.07 -2.66
N PRO A 457 3.97 0.74 -3.88
CA PRO A 457 4.61 -0.28 -4.69
C PRO A 457 6.05 0.14 -5.00
N LEU A 458 7.03 -0.59 -4.48
CA LEU A 458 8.45 -0.22 -4.59
C LEU A 458 8.95 -0.13 -6.05
N ALA A 459 8.23 -0.78 -6.98
CA ALA A 459 8.52 -0.75 -8.41
C ALA A 459 7.96 0.48 -9.17
N SER A 460 7.02 1.24 -8.60
CA SER A 460 6.37 2.37 -9.30
C SER A 460 6.92 3.76 -8.92
N GLU A 461 7.81 3.83 -7.93
CA GLU A 461 8.39 5.09 -7.43
C GLU A 461 9.91 4.98 -7.33
N ARG A 462 10.61 6.05 -7.72
CA ARG A 462 12.08 6.12 -7.65
C ARG A 462 12.52 6.46 -6.22
N ILE A 463 12.35 5.50 -5.30
CA ILE A 463 12.72 5.62 -3.89
C ILE A 463 14.26 5.57 -3.78
N ILE A 464 14.86 6.66 -3.29
CA ILE A 464 16.29 6.75 -3.01
C ILE A 464 16.50 6.69 -1.49
N PRO A 465 17.09 5.61 -0.93
CA PRO A 465 17.42 5.56 0.49
C PRO A 465 18.55 6.53 0.84
N LEU A 466 18.35 7.29 1.93
CA LEU A 466 19.29 8.29 2.44
C LEU A 466 19.91 7.91 3.79
N SER A 467 19.21 7.11 4.60
CA SER A 467 19.74 6.50 5.84
C SER A 467 19.83 4.97 5.70
N LYS A 468 20.45 4.32 6.69
CA LYS A 468 20.21 2.89 6.95
C LYS A 468 18.80 2.69 7.57
N PRO A 469 18.21 1.49 7.49
CA PRO A 469 17.06 1.13 8.31
C PRO A 469 17.38 1.27 9.80
N LYS A 470 16.45 1.82 10.59
CA LYS A 470 16.60 2.02 12.03
C LYS A 470 15.33 1.55 12.76
N GLU A 471 15.50 0.81 13.84
CA GLU A 471 14.38 0.36 14.67
C GLU A 471 13.72 1.54 15.39
N VAL A 472 12.39 1.56 15.41
CA VAL A 472 11.57 2.63 15.98
C VAL A 472 10.73 2.14 17.15
N TRP A 473 9.98 1.06 16.98
CA TRP A 473 9.05 0.59 18.01
C TRP A 473 9.13 -0.92 18.17
N TYR A 474 8.99 -1.38 19.41
CA TYR A 474 8.75 -2.77 19.74
C TYR A 474 7.41 -2.85 20.47
N PHE A 475 6.48 -3.63 19.94
CA PHE A 475 5.16 -3.86 20.52
C PHE A 475 5.07 -5.30 21.00
N ASP A 476 5.16 -5.49 22.32
CA ASP A 476 4.70 -6.69 23.00
C ASP A 476 3.16 -6.75 22.90
N LEU A 477 2.61 -7.81 22.30
CA LEU A 477 1.17 -7.98 22.14
C LEU A 477 0.52 -8.72 23.30
N GLY A 478 1.31 -9.29 24.23
CA GLY A 478 0.85 -9.71 25.56
C GLY A 478 0.71 -8.53 26.54
N ALA A 479 1.44 -7.44 26.32
CA ALA A 479 1.35 -6.19 27.09
C ALA A 479 1.03 -4.95 26.22
N PRO A 480 -0.06 -4.96 25.41
CA PRO A 480 -0.29 -3.96 24.36
C PRO A 480 -0.49 -2.54 24.94
N PRO A 481 0.14 -1.48 24.38
CA PRO A 481 0.28 -0.17 25.02
C PRO A 481 -1.04 0.57 25.25
N GLU A 482 -1.34 0.91 26.51
CA GLU A 482 -2.61 1.54 26.93
C GLU A 482 -2.85 2.97 26.40
N ARG A 483 -1.78 3.68 26.05
CA ARG A 483 -1.79 5.11 25.70
C ARG A 483 -0.88 5.41 24.52
N SER A 484 -1.00 6.62 23.99
CA SER A 484 -0.02 7.19 23.06
C SER A 484 1.35 7.34 23.71
N ASP A 485 2.39 7.21 22.90
CA ASP A 485 3.78 7.48 23.27
C ASP A 485 4.54 8.19 22.14
N ALA A 486 5.65 8.85 22.45
CA ALA A 486 6.48 9.56 21.49
C ALA A 486 7.94 9.64 21.96
N LYS A 487 8.88 9.51 21.02
CA LYS A 487 10.32 9.66 21.27
C LYS A 487 11.05 10.26 20.07
N THR A 488 12.14 10.96 20.36
CA THR A 488 13.09 11.37 19.33
C THR A 488 13.95 10.18 18.91
N VAL A 489 14.20 10.07 17.60
CA VAL A 489 15.09 9.10 16.95
C VAL A 489 16.03 9.89 16.06
N ASP A 490 17.33 9.83 16.36
CA ASP A 490 18.35 10.50 15.55
C ASP A 490 18.49 9.79 14.20
N VAL A 491 18.27 10.50 13.10
CA VAL A 491 18.38 9.96 11.74
C VAL A 491 19.78 10.22 11.22
N GLU A 492 20.60 9.17 11.14
CA GLU A 492 21.96 9.21 10.61
C GLU A 492 21.92 9.03 9.09
N PHE A 493 22.38 10.04 8.35
CA PHE A 493 22.40 10.03 6.89
C PHE A 493 23.69 9.41 6.37
N THR A 494 23.55 8.48 5.43
CA THR A 494 24.67 7.77 4.78
C THR A 494 24.77 8.11 3.29
N ARG A 495 24.15 9.23 2.89
CA ARG A 495 24.07 9.74 1.52
C ARG A 495 23.52 11.17 1.50
N SER A 496 24.18 12.06 0.77
CA SER A 496 23.66 13.40 0.48
C SER A 496 22.46 13.36 -0.47
N GLY A 497 21.42 14.14 -0.18
CA GLY A 497 20.18 14.15 -0.94
C GLY A 497 19.12 15.14 -0.45
N ARG A 498 17.86 14.83 -0.76
CA ARG A 498 16.66 15.64 -0.49
C ARG A 498 15.63 14.82 0.27
N TRP A 499 15.79 14.73 1.59
CA TRP A 499 14.87 14.00 2.44
C TRP A 499 13.47 14.64 2.37
N ASN A 500 12.47 13.86 1.96
CA ASN A 500 11.09 14.32 1.83
C ASN A 500 10.03 13.26 2.24
N ALA A 501 10.45 12.04 2.58
CA ALA A 501 9.57 11.04 3.19
C ALA A 501 10.31 10.08 4.14
N VAL A 502 9.54 9.39 4.97
CA VAL A 502 9.96 8.26 5.81
C VAL A 502 9.27 7.01 5.28
N MET A 503 10.04 6.03 4.83
CA MET A 503 9.55 4.69 4.55
C MET A 503 9.60 3.87 5.83
N PHE A 504 8.58 3.10 6.15
CA PHE A 504 8.52 2.27 7.35
C PHE A 504 7.78 0.95 7.11
N TRP A 505 8.16 -0.06 7.87
CA TRP A 505 7.65 -1.43 7.79
C TRP A 505 7.81 -2.13 9.13
N TYR A 506 7.45 -3.40 9.22
CA TYR A 506 7.55 -4.15 10.47
C TYR A 506 7.92 -5.62 10.25
N LYS A 507 8.55 -6.19 11.27
CA LYS A 507 8.79 -7.63 11.42
C LYS A 507 7.94 -8.14 12.57
N LEU A 508 7.01 -9.03 12.27
CA LEU A 508 6.20 -9.75 13.26
C LEU A 508 6.98 -10.96 13.77
N HIS A 509 6.91 -11.20 15.07
CA HIS A 509 7.19 -12.48 15.69
C HIS A 509 5.88 -13.25 15.81
N LEU A 510 5.75 -14.38 15.12
CA LEU A 510 4.50 -15.15 15.11
C LEU A 510 4.49 -16.17 16.26
N PHE A 511 5.39 -17.16 16.21
CA PHE A 511 5.59 -18.15 17.28
C PHE A 511 6.95 -18.86 17.10
N GLY A 512 7.61 -19.27 18.19
CA GLY A 512 8.93 -19.92 18.14
C GLY A 512 9.95 -19.06 17.39
N ASP A 513 10.64 -19.63 16.41
CA ASP A 513 11.56 -18.91 15.52
C ASP A 513 10.89 -18.39 14.22
N VAL A 514 9.55 -18.42 14.13
CA VAL A 514 8.81 -17.99 12.93
C VAL A 514 8.56 -16.47 12.97
N TYR A 515 9.06 -15.78 11.94
CA TYR A 515 8.87 -14.35 11.75
C TYR A 515 8.30 -14.05 10.35
N LEU A 516 7.61 -12.93 10.22
CA LEU A 516 7.10 -12.39 8.95
C LEU A 516 7.47 -10.91 8.84
N SER A 517 8.19 -10.51 7.80
CA SER A 517 8.50 -9.09 7.53
C SER A 517 7.58 -8.51 6.46
N THR A 518 7.35 -7.19 6.54
CA THR A 518 6.71 -6.38 5.48
C THR A 518 7.69 -5.43 4.77
N GLY A 519 8.99 -5.59 5.02
CA GLY A 519 10.04 -4.74 4.47
C GLY A 519 10.38 -4.99 3.00
N PRO A 520 11.22 -4.13 2.40
CA PRO A 520 11.69 -4.29 1.01
C PRO A 520 12.30 -5.66 0.72
N GLU A 521 12.94 -6.28 1.71
CA GLU A 521 13.48 -7.64 1.64
C GLU A 521 12.38 -8.69 1.43
N ALA A 522 11.28 -8.62 2.18
CA ALA A 522 10.16 -9.55 2.03
C ALA A 522 9.44 -9.37 0.68
N VAL A 523 9.34 -8.14 0.19
CA VAL A 523 8.79 -7.85 -1.16
C VAL A 523 9.68 -8.43 -2.25
N ALA A 524 11.00 -8.41 -2.09
CA ALA A 524 11.92 -9.10 -2.99
C ALA A 524 11.79 -10.64 -2.91
N GLU A 525 11.65 -11.20 -1.71
CA GLU A 525 11.54 -12.64 -1.45
C GLU A 525 10.22 -13.26 -1.95
N GLY A 526 9.09 -12.56 -1.86
CA GLY A 526 7.82 -13.09 -2.34
C GLY A 526 6.52 -12.41 -1.88
N LEU A 527 6.57 -11.50 -0.90
CA LEU A 527 5.39 -10.81 -0.36
C LEU A 527 4.69 -9.93 -1.42
N ARG A 528 3.37 -10.08 -1.57
CA ARG A 528 2.52 -9.33 -2.52
C ARG A 528 1.27 -8.72 -1.86
N CYS A 529 0.78 -9.28 -0.75
CA CYS A 529 -0.47 -8.82 -0.11
C CYS A 529 -0.32 -7.52 0.70
N LEU A 530 0.91 -7.17 1.09
CA LEU A 530 1.30 -5.98 1.83
C LEU A 530 2.54 -5.33 1.18
N GLN A 531 2.77 -4.05 1.46
CA GLN A 531 3.94 -3.28 1.02
C GLN A 531 4.45 -2.40 2.18
N PRO A 532 5.72 -1.95 2.16
CA PRO A 532 6.19 -0.89 3.04
C PRO A 532 5.31 0.36 2.93
N ALA A 533 5.02 0.97 4.07
CA ALA A 533 4.31 2.23 4.13
C ALA A 533 5.26 3.42 3.93
N VAL A 534 4.76 4.49 3.33
CA VAL A 534 5.48 5.76 3.22
C VAL A 534 4.66 6.88 3.86
N GLN A 535 5.32 7.68 4.70
CA GLN A 535 4.80 8.96 5.16
C GLN A 535 5.65 10.10 4.60
N TYR A 536 5.03 11.00 3.85
CA TYR A 536 5.66 12.27 3.48
C TYR A 536 5.83 13.17 4.72
N ILE A 537 6.95 13.88 4.81
CA ILE A 537 7.18 14.90 5.86
C ILE A 537 6.72 16.29 5.39
N ALA A 538 6.69 17.27 6.28
CA ALA A 538 6.07 18.59 6.03
C ALA A 538 6.69 19.39 4.87
N GLY A 539 7.94 19.10 4.49
CA GLY A 539 8.65 19.74 3.40
C GLY A 539 9.91 18.99 3.00
N GLU A 540 10.62 19.53 2.01
CA GLU A 540 11.91 18.98 1.57
C GLU A 540 13.06 19.53 2.42
N LEU A 541 13.91 18.66 2.96
CA LEU A 541 15.13 19.02 3.69
C LEU A 541 16.38 18.70 2.85
N ALA A 542 17.38 19.58 2.91
CA ALA A 542 18.72 19.26 2.40
C ALA A 542 19.47 18.43 3.45
N VAL A 543 20.06 17.31 3.05
CA VAL A 543 20.89 16.46 3.93
C VAL A 543 22.15 16.01 3.21
N HIS A 544 23.21 15.76 3.97
CA HIS A 544 24.52 15.34 3.51
C HIS A 544 24.90 13.99 4.13
N ASP A 545 25.83 13.27 3.49
CA ASP A 545 26.46 12.09 4.09
C ASP A 545 27.16 12.48 5.41
N GLY A 546 26.83 11.80 6.50
CA GLY A 546 27.26 12.12 7.86
C GLY A 546 26.38 13.10 8.65
N ASP A 547 25.35 13.71 8.05
CA ASP A 547 24.40 14.54 8.81
C ASP A 547 23.59 13.67 9.80
N VAL A 548 23.17 14.29 10.91
CA VAL A 548 22.28 13.67 11.91
C VAL A 548 21.12 14.61 12.23
N VAL A 549 19.88 14.18 11.96
CA VAL A 549 18.68 15.01 12.16
C VAL A 549 17.70 14.33 13.12
N PRO A 550 17.23 14.98 14.19
CA PRO A 550 16.27 14.39 15.12
C PRO A 550 14.86 14.29 14.50
N LEU A 551 14.32 13.07 14.47
CA LEU A 551 12.94 12.77 14.05
C LEU A 551 12.10 12.40 15.27
N VAL A 552 10.96 13.06 15.50
CA VAL A 552 9.98 12.65 16.49
C VAL A 552 9.12 11.53 15.91
N ALA A 553 9.36 10.30 16.36
CA ALA A 553 8.44 9.20 16.14
C ALA A 553 7.36 9.21 17.23
N SER A 554 6.10 9.08 16.84
CA SER A 554 4.97 9.00 17.78
C SER A 554 3.94 7.96 17.34
N HIS A 555 3.17 7.44 18.30
CA HIS A 555 2.04 6.57 18.00
C HIS A 555 0.90 6.77 19.00
N ASN A 556 -0.31 6.37 18.59
CA ASN A 556 -1.39 6.04 19.51
C ASN A 556 -1.72 4.53 19.35
N THR A 557 -2.86 4.06 19.83
CA THR A 557 -3.22 2.63 19.72
C THR A 557 -3.74 2.22 18.34
N VAL A 558 -3.78 3.12 17.36
CA VAL A 558 -4.35 2.86 16.01
C VAL A 558 -3.61 3.56 14.86
N ARG A 559 -2.52 4.29 15.10
CA ARG A 559 -1.78 5.04 14.06
C ARG A 559 -0.38 5.40 14.56
N MET A 560 0.60 5.37 13.67
CA MET A 560 1.95 5.93 13.85
C MET A 560 2.10 7.26 13.06
N LYS A 561 3.03 8.11 13.46
CA LYS A 561 3.42 9.36 12.78
C LYS A 561 4.91 9.65 12.99
N PHE A 562 5.55 10.22 11.98
CA PHE A 562 6.94 10.65 11.97
C PHE A 562 7.03 12.14 11.63
N ASP A 563 7.60 12.95 12.52
CA ASP A 563 7.69 14.41 12.37
C ASP A 563 9.11 14.92 12.55
N VAL A 564 9.52 15.92 11.75
CA VAL A 564 10.78 16.65 11.95
C VAL A 564 10.43 18.00 12.57
N GLU A 565 10.87 18.23 13.82
CA GLU A 565 10.62 19.47 14.54
C GLU A 565 11.77 20.47 14.35
N SER A 566 11.44 21.77 14.37
CA SER A 566 12.40 22.89 14.44
C SER A 566 13.43 23.00 13.30
N THR A 567 13.14 22.47 12.11
CA THR A 567 13.98 22.60 10.90
C THR A 567 13.43 23.59 9.88
N GLU A 568 14.31 24.32 9.18
CA GLU A 568 13.94 25.11 8.00
C GLU A 568 13.84 24.21 6.75
N PHE A 569 12.63 24.02 6.22
CA PHE A 569 12.40 23.30 4.97
C PHE A 569 12.69 24.18 3.75
N LEU A 570 13.27 23.59 2.70
CA LEU A 570 13.53 24.24 1.41
C LEU A 570 12.24 24.68 0.73
N ASN A 571 11.24 23.79 0.78
CA ASN A 571 9.87 23.98 0.29
C ASN A 571 8.95 23.18 1.21
N LEU A 572 7.76 23.71 1.52
CA LEU A 572 6.70 22.95 2.18
C LEU A 572 5.86 22.17 1.15
N MET A 573 5.37 20.99 1.55
CA MET A 573 4.41 20.23 0.77
C MET A 573 3.04 20.92 0.75
N ARG A 574 2.28 20.70 -0.33
CA ARG A 574 0.92 21.18 -0.52
C ARG A 574 -0.07 20.05 -0.22
N PRO A 575 -0.76 20.07 0.94
CA PRO A 575 -1.66 19.00 1.33
C PRO A 575 -3.01 19.09 0.60
N ASP A 576 -3.05 18.61 -0.65
CA ASP A 576 -4.25 18.54 -1.47
C ASP A 576 -4.76 17.09 -1.63
N VAL A 577 -5.77 16.71 -0.85
CA VAL A 577 -6.42 15.38 -0.90
C VAL A 577 -6.95 15.03 -2.30
N SER A 578 -7.28 16.01 -3.12
CA SER A 578 -7.79 15.74 -4.47
C SER A 578 -6.70 15.50 -5.51
N PHE A 579 -5.41 15.56 -5.17
CA PHE A 579 -4.34 15.42 -6.17
C PHE A 579 -4.26 13.99 -6.72
N PRO A 580 -4.35 13.77 -8.05
CA PRO A 580 -4.28 12.43 -8.63
C PRO A 580 -2.85 11.91 -8.64
N HIS A 581 -2.53 11.09 -7.63
CA HIS A 581 -1.20 10.51 -7.42
C HIS A 581 -0.70 9.64 -8.59
N HIS A 582 -1.59 9.13 -9.44
CA HIS A 582 -1.19 8.34 -10.62
C HIS A 582 -0.31 9.13 -11.61
N HIS A 583 -0.32 10.47 -11.59
CA HIS A 583 0.59 11.27 -12.40
C HIS A 583 2.07 11.07 -12.04
N PHE A 584 2.41 10.66 -10.81
CA PHE A 584 3.79 10.33 -10.47
C PHE A 584 4.29 9.11 -11.26
N ALA A 585 3.44 8.09 -11.44
CA ALA A 585 3.72 6.96 -12.32
C ALA A 585 3.73 7.36 -13.82
N MET A 586 2.78 8.19 -14.26
CA MET A 586 2.76 8.71 -15.65
C MET A 586 4.01 9.52 -16.04
N LEU A 587 4.66 10.15 -15.06
CA LEU A 587 5.92 10.89 -15.23
C LEU A 587 7.17 10.00 -15.07
N ALA A 588 7.06 8.87 -14.36
CA ALA A 588 8.12 7.86 -14.29
C ALA A 588 8.18 6.99 -15.56
N ASP A 589 7.08 6.91 -16.33
CA ASP A 589 7.01 6.21 -17.62
C ASP A 589 7.72 7.02 -18.73
N GLU A 590 9.05 7.00 -18.70
CA GLU A 590 9.89 7.67 -19.68
C GLU A 590 9.70 7.13 -21.11
N GLY A 591 9.47 5.83 -21.28
CA GLY A 591 9.28 5.21 -22.60
C GLY A 591 8.06 5.81 -23.32
N ARG A 592 6.95 5.91 -22.59
CA ARG A 592 5.71 6.57 -23.01
C ARG A 592 5.92 8.05 -23.33
N CYS A 593 6.58 8.80 -22.44
CA CYS A 593 6.92 10.21 -22.68
C CYS A 593 7.77 10.41 -23.95
N GLN A 594 8.76 9.54 -24.18
CA GLN A 594 9.64 9.62 -25.37
C GLN A 594 8.88 9.30 -26.67
N ALA A 595 7.92 8.37 -26.67
CA ALA A 595 7.07 8.12 -27.83
C ALA A 595 6.19 9.34 -28.18
N TYR A 596 5.53 9.93 -27.17
CA TYR A 596 4.80 11.19 -27.35
C TYR A 596 5.70 12.31 -27.86
N GLN A 597 6.92 12.47 -27.34
CA GLN A 597 7.88 13.45 -27.85
C GLN A 597 8.14 13.26 -29.35
N ARG A 598 8.43 12.03 -29.80
CA ARG A 598 8.75 11.76 -31.22
C ARG A 598 7.57 12.06 -32.14
N ALA A 599 6.34 11.70 -31.75
CA ALA A 599 5.13 12.02 -32.50
C ALA A 599 4.85 13.54 -32.55
N ILE A 600 4.94 14.22 -31.40
CA ILE A 600 4.73 15.67 -31.29
C ILE A 600 5.74 16.44 -32.14
N GLU A 601 7.02 16.04 -32.13
CA GLU A 601 8.05 16.63 -32.98
C GLU A 601 7.78 16.44 -34.48
N ARG A 602 7.31 15.26 -34.91
CA ARG A 602 6.95 15.03 -36.32
C ARG A 602 5.74 15.86 -36.75
N ALA A 603 4.66 15.88 -35.94
CA ALA A 603 3.46 16.64 -36.26
C ALA A 603 3.71 18.16 -36.32
N ILE A 604 4.47 18.72 -35.38
CA ILE A 604 4.82 20.16 -35.38
C ILE A 604 5.68 20.51 -36.60
N ARG A 605 6.72 19.71 -36.91
CA ARG A 605 7.54 19.89 -38.11
C ARG A 605 6.73 19.73 -39.40
N ALA A 606 5.69 18.89 -39.42
CA ALA A 606 4.79 18.76 -40.56
C ALA A 606 3.91 20.00 -40.71
N LYS A 607 3.26 20.48 -39.64
CA LYS A 607 2.40 21.67 -39.68
C LYS A 607 3.16 22.96 -39.97
N GLN A 608 4.37 23.14 -39.44
CA GLN A 608 5.25 24.26 -39.82
C GLN A 608 5.57 24.28 -41.33
N ARG A 609 5.69 23.12 -42.00
CA ARG A 609 5.93 23.04 -43.45
C ARG A 609 4.66 23.24 -44.29
N GLN A 610 3.49 22.90 -43.75
CA GLN A 610 2.19 23.01 -44.44
C GLN A 610 1.61 24.42 -44.29
N ASP A 611 1.51 24.90 -43.05
CA ASP A 611 0.73 26.07 -42.65
C ASP A 611 1.61 27.25 -42.22
N GLY A 612 2.94 27.06 -42.12
CA GLY A 612 3.90 28.03 -41.56
C GLY A 612 3.91 28.08 -40.03
N GLU A 613 2.77 27.84 -39.38
CA GLU A 613 2.59 27.89 -37.94
C GLU A 613 2.04 26.56 -37.36
N ALA A 614 2.39 26.26 -36.11
CA ALA A 614 1.86 25.12 -35.37
C ALA A 614 1.25 25.59 -34.04
N HIS A 615 -0.08 25.59 -33.95
CA HIS A 615 -0.84 25.96 -32.76
C HIS A 615 -1.47 24.70 -32.17
N VAL A 616 -1.08 24.39 -30.94
CA VAL A 616 -1.40 23.13 -30.25
C VAL A 616 -2.48 23.37 -29.20
N LEU A 617 -3.43 22.45 -29.09
CA LEU A 617 -4.31 22.29 -27.92
C LEU A 617 -3.92 21.02 -27.16
N ASP A 618 -3.65 21.14 -25.87
CA ASP A 618 -3.39 20.03 -24.95
C ASP A 618 -4.64 19.78 -24.11
N LEU A 619 -5.36 18.70 -24.42
CA LEU A 619 -6.67 18.35 -23.84
C LEU A 619 -6.51 17.46 -22.61
N GLY A 620 -6.69 18.04 -21.42
CA GLY A 620 -6.45 17.36 -20.15
C GLY A 620 -4.95 17.28 -19.87
N CYS A 621 -4.29 18.44 -19.84
CA CYS A 621 -2.82 18.50 -19.85
C CYS A 621 -2.17 17.98 -18.57
N GLY A 622 -2.93 17.82 -17.48
CA GLY A 622 -2.45 17.37 -16.18
C GLY A 622 -1.23 18.17 -15.71
N THR A 623 -0.09 17.50 -15.59
CA THR A 623 1.18 18.11 -15.17
C THR A 623 1.83 19.01 -16.22
N GLY A 624 1.29 19.07 -17.45
CA GLY A 624 1.74 19.92 -18.56
C GLY A 624 2.86 19.33 -19.41
N ILE A 625 3.23 18.06 -19.22
CA ILE A 625 4.38 17.44 -19.91
C ILE A 625 4.26 17.47 -21.45
N LEU A 626 3.08 17.22 -22.02
CA LEU A 626 2.88 17.26 -23.48
C LEU A 626 2.95 18.69 -24.03
N SER A 627 2.36 19.67 -23.33
CA SER A 627 2.50 21.10 -23.63
C SER A 627 3.95 21.57 -23.67
N LEU A 628 4.79 21.09 -22.75
CA LEU A 628 6.22 21.41 -22.69
C LEU A 628 6.97 20.78 -23.87
N LEU A 629 6.70 19.50 -24.17
CA LEU A 629 7.26 18.81 -25.35
C LEU A 629 6.89 19.56 -26.65
N ALA A 630 5.63 20.00 -26.78
CA ALA A 630 5.16 20.76 -27.93
C ALA A 630 5.84 22.14 -28.08
N ALA A 631 5.95 22.90 -26.98
CA ALA A 631 6.60 24.21 -27.00
C ALA A 631 8.13 24.09 -27.27
N ARG A 632 8.78 23.03 -26.77
CA ARG A 632 10.18 22.70 -27.04
C ARG A 632 10.41 22.24 -28.48
N ALA A 633 9.49 21.45 -29.05
CA ALA A 633 9.48 21.03 -30.45
C ALA A 633 9.26 22.19 -31.45
N GLY A 634 8.92 23.38 -30.95
CA GLY A 634 8.83 24.61 -31.75
C GLY A 634 7.41 25.06 -32.10
N ALA A 635 6.39 24.61 -31.37
CA ALA A 635 5.04 25.15 -31.53
C ALA A 635 5.02 26.68 -31.43
N THR A 636 4.24 27.32 -32.31
CA THR A 636 4.01 28.77 -32.36
C THR A 636 3.24 29.24 -31.12
N SER A 637 2.27 28.45 -30.66
CA SER A 637 1.64 28.59 -29.35
C SER A 637 1.05 27.27 -28.88
N VAL A 638 0.97 27.08 -27.57
CA VAL A 638 0.25 25.98 -26.92
C VAL A 638 -0.85 26.55 -26.03
N VAL A 639 -2.08 26.07 -26.20
CA VAL A 639 -3.15 26.26 -25.21
C VAL A 639 -3.36 24.93 -24.52
N ALA A 640 -3.27 24.92 -23.19
CA ALA A 640 -3.44 23.74 -22.37
C ALA A 640 -4.68 23.93 -21.50
N CYS A 641 -5.56 22.93 -21.43
CA CYS A 641 -6.73 22.97 -20.56
C CYS A 641 -6.75 21.80 -19.58
N GLU A 642 -7.10 22.13 -18.35
CA GLU A 642 -7.14 21.23 -17.20
C GLU A 642 -8.26 21.70 -16.27
N MET A 643 -8.97 20.80 -15.58
CA MET A 643 -10.02 21.15 -14.63
C MET A 643 -9.45 21.46 -13.24
N GLN A 644 -8.38 20.77 -12.87
CA GLN A 644 -7.82 20.79 -11.52
C GLN A 644 -6.78 21.89 -11.32
N GLU A 645 -7.09 22.80 -10.38
CA GLU A 645 -6.23 23.93 -10.00
C GLU A 645 -4.79 23.51 -9.66
N SER A 646 -4.63 22.42 -8.91
CA SER A 646 -3.31 21.93 -8.48
C SER A 646 -2.47 21.39 -9.63
N LEU A 647 -3.09 20.78 -10.65
CA LEU A 647 -2.40 20.34 -11.88
C LEU A 647 -2.04 21.54 -12.77
N CYS A 648 -2.97 22.50 -12.92
CA CYS A 648 -2.67 23.78 -13.57
C CYS A 648 -1.46 24.48 -12.93
N ASP A 649 -1.34 24.44 -11.60
CA ASP A 649 -0.22 25.04 -10.86
C ASP A 649 1.11 24.29 -11.04
N VAL A 650 1.08 22.96 -11.18
CA VAL A 650 2.27 22.17 -11.59
C VAL A 650 2.69 22.59 -13.00
N ALA A 651 1.76 22.58 -13.96
CA ALA A 651 2.03 22.90 -15.35
C ALA A 651 2.59 24.33 -15.52
N ARG A 652 2.04 25.33 -14.81
CA ARG A 652 2.52 26.73 -14.85
C ARG A 652 3.95 26.85 -14.34
N LYS A 653 4.27 26.17 -13.24
CA LYS A 653 5.62 26.16 -12.66
C LYS A 653 6.61 25.42 -13.53
N ALA A 654 6.21 24.30 -14.15
CA ALA A 654 7.04 23.57 -15.10
C ALA A 654 7.32 24.40 -16.36
N ALA A 655 6.32 25.11 -16.90
CA ALA A 655 6.52 26.07 -18.00
C ALA A 655 7.52 27.18 -17.64
N ALA A 656 7.44 27.73 -16.43
CA ALA A 656 8.40 28.73 -15.95
C ALA A 656 9.81 28.14 -15.75
N ALA A 657 9.92 26.97 -15.14
CA ALA A 657 11.20 26.30 -14.86
C ALA A 657 11.97 25.88 -16.13
N ASN A 658 11.25 25.66 -17.24
CA ASN A 658 11.82 25.36 -18.56
C ASN A 658 11.93 26.59 -19.48
N GLY A 659 11.48 27.78 -19.05
CA GLY A 659 11.54 29.02 -19.84
C GLY A 659 10.59 29.06 -21.05
N LEU A 660 9.39 28.47 -20.92
CA LEU A 660 8.39 28.31 -22.00
C LEU A 660 7.05 29.04 -21.72
N SER A 661 6.99 29.86 -20.66
CA SER A 661 5.78 30.60 -20.25
C SER A 661 5.31 31.66 -21.26
N ASP A 662 6.13 32.02 -22.24
CA ASP A 662 5.78 32.90 -23.36
C ASP A 662 4.94 32.19 -24.44
N LYS A 663 5.05 30.85 -24.52
CA LYS A 663 4.37 30.02 -25.53
C LYS A 663 3.17 29.24 -25.01
N ILE A 664 3.12 28.93 -23.72
CA ILE A 664 2.12 28.01 -23.13
C ILE A 664 1.11 28.79 -22.28
N SER A 665 -0.16 28.81 -22.71
CA SER A 665 -1.28 29.35 -21.94
C SER A 665 -2.03 28.21 -21.23
N ILE A 666 -2.11 28.26 -19.89
CA ILE A 666 -2.70 27.18 -19.07
C ILE A 666 -4.01 27.63 -18.45
N VAL A 667 -5.10 27.12 -19.04
CA VAL A 667 -6.48 27.49 -18.75
C VAL A 667 -7.09 26.47 -17.79
N GLN A 668 -7.57 26.93 -16.63
CA GLN A 668 -8.35 26.08 -15.74
C GLN A 668 -9.82 26.04 -16.20
N ARG A 669 -10.16 25.15 -17.13
CA ARG A 669 -11.50 25.03 -17.73
C ARG A 669 -11.66 23.69 -18.46
N ASP A 670 -12.90 23.24 -18.59
CA ASP A 670 -13.27 22.12 -19.45
C ASP A 670 -12.88 22.42 -20.92
N GLY A 671 -12.07 21.55 -21.53
CA GLY A 671 -11.62 21.66 -22.91
C GLY A 671 -12.77 21.71 -23.92
N GLY A 672 -13.91 21.10 -23.59
CA GLY A 672 -15.16 21.12 -24.35
C GLY A 672 -15.93 22.44 -24.23
N LEU A 673 -15.48 23.40 -23.40
CA LEU A 673 -16.10 24.72 -23.22
C LEU A 673 -15.27 25.90 -23.76
N LEU A 674 -14.01 25.68 -24.12
CA LEU A 674 -13.11 26.69 -24.70
C LEU A 674 -13.70 27.39 -25.95
N GLN A 675 -13.28 28.63 -26.20
CA GLN A 675 -13.81 29.49 -27.25
C GLN A 675 -12.71 30.14 -28.12
N ARG A 676 -13.01 30.25 -29.42
CA ARG A 676 -12.19 31.02 -30.38
C ARG A 676 -12.35 32.51 -30.13
N GLY A 677 -11.24 33.25 -30.14
CA GLY A 677 -11.19 34.67 -29.84
C GLY A 677 -11.17 34.98 -28.33
N HIS A 678 -11.17 33.97 -27.46
CA HIS A 678 -11.04 34.14 -26.01
C HIS A 678 -9.80 33.39 -25.49
N GLU A 679 -9.89 32.08 -25.17
CA GLU A 679 -8.71 31.29 -24.78
C GLU A 679 -7.87 30.85 -25.98
N VAL A 680 -8.54 30.53 -27.08
CA VAL A 680 -7.91 30.03 -28.31
C VAL A 680 -7.95 31.13 -29.38
N ARG A 681 -6.90 31.25 -30.22
CA ARG A 681 -6.88 32.21 -31.34
C ARG A 681 -8.14 32.09 -32.20
N ALA A 682 -8.59 33.20 -32.80
CA ALA A 682 -9.83 33.24 -33.60
C ALA A 682 -9.88 32.17 -34.72
N LEU A 683 -8.73 31.84 -35.31
CA LEU A 683 -8.60 30.80 -36.34
C LEU A 683 -8.70 29.36 -35.82
N GLY A 684 -8.57 29.11 -34.51
CA GLY A 684 -8.47 27.76 -33.93
C GLY A 684 -7.08 27.11 -34.02
N VAL A 685 -6.93 25.91 -33.44
CA VAL A 685 -5.68 25.12 -33.42
C VAL A 685 -5.58 24.14 -34.60
N ASN A 686 -4.36 23.87 -35.09
CA ASN A 686 -4.07 22.89 -36.15
C ASN A 686 -3.37 21.62 -35.67
N VAL A 687 -3.06 21.52 -34.37
CA VAL A 687 -2.63 20.29 -33.69
C VAL A 687 -3.42 20.12 -32.39
N VAL A 688 -3.78 18.89 -32.05
CA VAL A 688 -4.32 18.49 -30.74
C VAL A 688 -3.43 17.39 -30.17
N VAL A 689 -3.08 17.49 -28.90
CA VAL A 689 -2.43 16.43 -28.11
C VAL A 689 -3.32 16.09 -26.92
N ALA A 690 -3.33 14.83 -26.51
CA ALA A 690 -4.13 14.35 -25.39
C ALA A 690 -3.53 13.07 -24.80
N ASP A 691 -3.69 12.90 -23.48
CA ASP A 691 -3.19 11.74 -22.71
C ASP A 691 -4.14 11.40 -21.55
N VAL A 692 -5.44 11.35 -21.90
CA VAL A 692 -6.58 11.15 -21.00
C VAL A 692 -7.21 9.78 -21.29
N PHE A 693 -6.45 8.73 -21.00
CA PHE A 693 -6.79 7.34 -21.26
C PHE A 693 -6.64 6.51 -19.98
N ASP A 694 -7.58 5.59 -19.74
CA ASP A 694 -7.49 4.57 -18.69
C ASP A 694 -7.05 3.22 -19.27
N ALA A 695 -6.91 2.20 -18.41
CA ALA A 695 -6.54 0.84 -18.80
C ALA A 695 -7.48 0.23 -19.87
N GLY A 696 -8.72 0.73 -19.98
CA GLY A 696 -9.74 0.30 -20.92
C GLY A 696 -9.93 1.22 -22.14
N LEU A 697 -8.97 2.12 -22.40
CA LEU A 697 -8.92 3.15 -23.46
C LEU A 697 -10.00 4.26 -23.38
N LEU A 698 -11.25 3.93 -23.02
CA LEU A 698 -12.38 4.86 -23.20
C LEU A 698 -12.61 5.82 -22.02
N GLY A 699 -11.82 5.68 -20.94
CA GLY A 699 -11.82 6.55 -19.76
C GLY A 699 -11.82 8.05 -20.04
N ASP A 700 -12.28 8.81 -19.05
CA ASP A 700 -12.40 10.28 -19.04
C ASP A 700 -13.15 10.91 -20.24
N GLY A 701 -13.78 10.09 -21.07
CA GLY A 701 -14.65 10.54 -22.15
C GLY A 701 -13.93 11.21 -23.32
N PHE A 702 -12.63 10.99 -23.52
CA PHE A 702 -11.83 11.65 -24.56
C PHE A 702 -12.49 11.71 -25.96
N PRO A 703 -13.12 10.65 -26.50
CA PRO A 703 -13.77 10.72 -27.81
C PRO A 703 -14.91 11.76 -27.90
N TYR A 704 -15.56 12.06 -26.78
CA TYR A 704 -16.59 13.11 -26.67
C TYR A 704 -15.96 14.49 -26.48
N LEU A 705 -14.95 14.61 -25.61
CA LEU A 705 -14.20 15.85 -25.38
C LEU A 705 -13.61 16.38 -26.69
N LEU A 706 -13.02 15.49 -27.50
CA LEU A 706 -12.47 15.80 -28.82
C LEU A 706 -13.54 16.26 -29.82
N ASP A 707 -14.75 15.68 -29.82
CA ASP A 707 -15.87 16.13 -30.67
C ASP A 707 -16.38 17.52 -30.25
N LEU A 708 -16.43 17.83 -28.95
CA LEU A 708 -16.70 19.20 -28.49
C LEU A 708 -15.60 20.19 -28.92
N ALA A 709 -14.33 19.83 -28.72
CA ALA A 709 -13.19 20.65 -29.12
C ALA A 709 -13.18 20.91 -30.64
N ARG A 710 -13.50 19.90 -31.46
CA ARG A 710 -13.67 20.00 -32.92
C ARG A 710 -14.76 20.98 -33.35
N ARG A 711 -15.89 20.99 -32.65
CA ARG A 711 -17.00 21.91 -32.95
C ARG A 711 -16.71 23.36 -32.54
N ARG A 712 -15.76 23.60 -31.63
CA ARG A 712 -15.48 24.92 -31.05
C ARG A 712 -14.14 25.52 -31.45
N VAL A 713 -13.02 24.83 -31.22
CA VAL A 713 -11.67 25.41 -31.20
C VAL A 713 -10.66 24.77 -32.15
N VAL A 714 -10.85 23.52 -32.58
CA VAL A 714 -9.93 22.83 -33.51
C VAL A 714 -10.29 23.17 -34.97
N GLN A 715 -9.30 23.19 -35.86
CA GLN A 715 -9.46 23.41 -37.30
C GLN A 715 -9.80 22.13 -38.08
N PRO A 716 -10.50 22.23 -39.22
CA PRO A 716 -10.55 21.13 -40.20
C PRO A 716 -9.15 20.77 -40.66
N GLY A 717 -8.82 19.47 -40.75
CA GLY A 717 -7.47 19.00 -41.11
C GLY A 717 -6.39 19.24 -40.05
N ALA A 718 -6.78 19.54 -38.81
CA ALA A 718 -5.87 19.52 -37.67
C ALA A 718 -5.44 18.07 -37.35
N THR A 719 -4.17 17.90 -37.02
CA THR A 719 -3.62 16.59 -36.61
C THR A 719 -3.92 16.33 -35.14
N VAL A 720 -4.23 15.07 -34.80
CA VAL A 720 -4.55 14.65 -33.43
C VAL A 720 -3.54 13.58 -33.01
N ILE A 721 -2.92 13.77 -31.86
CA ILE A 721 -2.07 12.77 -31.20
C ILE A 721 -2.75 12.37 -29.88
N PRO A 722 -3.06 11.07 -29.68
CA PRO A 722 -2.89 9.97 -30.63
C PRO A 722 -3.83 10.05 -31.83
N ALA A 723 -3.42 9.48 -32.96
CA ALA A 723 -4.19 9.46 -34.21
C ALA A 723 -5.28 8.37 -34.21
N ALA A 724 -5.02 7.22 -33.57
CA ALA A 724 -5.98 6.12 -33.43
C ALA A 724 -5.65 5.20 -32.23
N ALA A 725 -6.55 4.27 -31.93
CA ALA A 725 -6.30 3.17 -31.01
C ALA A 725 -7.05 1.89 -31.41
N THR A 726 -6.49 0.74 -31.06
CA THR A 726 -7.04 -0.59 -31.35
C THR A 726 -7.13 -1.40 -30.07
N VAL A 727 -8.33 -1.87 -29.70
CA VAL A 727 -8.55 -2.62 -28.45
C VAL A 727 -8.64 -4.12 -28.73
N TYR A 728 -8.03 -4.92 -27.86
CA TYR A 728 -7.97 -6.38 -27.90
C TYR A 728 -8.47 -6.98 -26.59
N CYS A 729 -9.04 -8.18 -26.64
CA CYS A 729 -9.40 -8.94 -25.44
C CYS A 729 -9.12 -10.44 -25.57
N MET A 730 -8.98 -11.13 -24.44
CA MET A 730 -9.01 -12.58 -24.34
C MET A 730 -9.85 -13.05 -23.15
N GLY A 731 -10.50 -14.19 -23.28
CA GLY A 731 -11.20 -14.86 -22.18
C GLY A 731 -10.22 -15.64 -21.31
N ILE A 732 -10.35 -15.51 -19.99
CA ILE A 732 -9.45 -16.12 -19.00
C ILE A 732 -10.21 -16.75 -17.84
N GLU A 733 -9.52 -17.64 -17.13
CA GLU A 733 -9.90 -18.18 -15.82
C GLU A 733 -9.10 -17.45 -14.74
N VAL A 734 -9.79 -16.90 -13.74
CA VAL A 734 -9.21 -16.24 -12.56
C VAL A 734 -9.98 -16.71 -11.33
N LEU A 735 -9.50 -17.75 -10.67
CA LEU A 735 -10.19 -18.42 -9.56
C LEU A 735 -9.21 -18.79 -8.44
N THR A 736 -9.58 -18.47 -7.20
CA THR A 736 -8.94 -19.03 -6.00
C THR A 736 -9.52 -20.43 -5.78
N GLY A 737 -8.73 -21.47 -6.04
CA GLY A 737 -9.14 -22.87 -5.87
C GLY A 737 -8.79 -23.41 -4.48
N GLU A 738 -7.73 -24.21 -4.44
CA GLU A 738 -7.11 -24.69 -3.20
C GLU A 738 -6.01 -23.73 -2.73
N VAL A 739 -5.95 -23.45 -1.43
CA VAL A 739 -4.90 -22.64 -0.78
C VAL A 739 -4.42 -23.39 0.46
N SER A 740 -3.11 -23.62 0.57
CA SER A 740 -2.50 -24.38 1.68
C SER A 740 -3.17 -25.73 1.99
N GLY A 741 -3.73 -26.42 1.00
CA GLY A 741 -4.45 -27.68 1.19
C GLY A 741 -5.91 -27.55 1.62
N PHE A 742 -6.54 -26.37 1.45
CA PHE A 742 -7.95 -26.13 1.73
C PHE A 742 -8.69 -25.54 0.53
N ASN A 743 -9.89 -26.03 0.24
CA ASN A 743 -10.79 -25.49 -0.76
C ASN A 743 -11.35 -24.13 -0.30
N LEU A 744 -10.96 -23.04 -0.95
CA LEU A 744 -11.48 -21.69 -0.67
C LEU A 744 -12.44 -21.17 -1.75
N ALA A 745 -12.90 -22.02 -2.68
CA ALA A 745 -13.61 -21.60 -3.88
C ALA A 745 -14.85 -20.70 -3.63
N ALA A 746 -15.46 -20.77 -2.44
CA ALA A 746 -16.56 -19.91 -1.98
C ALA A 746 -16.26 -18.41 -2.11
N ILE A 747 -15.02 -17.96 -1.88
CA ILE A 747 -14.66 -16.53 -1.93
C ILE A 747 -14.85 -15.91 -3.33
N ASN A 748 -14.77 -16.72 -4.40
CA ASN A 748 -14.92 -16.23 -5.78
C ASN A 748 -16.33 -15.69 -6.07
N THR A 749 -17.34 -16.06 -5.29
CA THR A 749 -18.69 -15.45 -5.30
C THR A 749 -18.62 -13.92 -5.18
N TYR A 750 -17.65 -13.41 -4.43
CA TYR A 750 -17.47 -11.99 -4.11
C TYR A 750 -16.36 -11.31 -4.93
N ARG A 751 -15.83 -12.00 -5.96
CA ARG A 751 -14.82 -11.48 -6.89
C ARG A 751 -15.44 -10.60 -7.99
N TRP A 752 -16.72 -10.81 -8.33
CA TRP A 752 -17.41 -10.10 -9.40
C TRP A 752 -17.59 -8.58 -9.16
N ASP A 753 -17.55 -7.79 -10.24
CA ASP A 753 -17.86 -6.37 -10.21
C ASP A 753 -18.63 -5.93 -11.48
N ALA A 754 -19.34 -4.80 -11.40
CA ALA A 754 -20.08 -4.23 -12.52
C ALA A 754 -19.17 -3.51 -13.54
N THR A 755 -17.97 -3.11 -13.11
CA THR A 755 -16.91 -2.49 -13.92
C THR A 755 -15.73 -3.44 -14.12
N TYR A 756 -14.75 -3.00 -14.90
CA TYR A 756 -13.40 -3.55 -14.85
C TYR A 756 -12.56 -2.85 -13.77
N GLU A 757 -11.36 -3.41 -13.53
CA GLU A 757 -10.30 -2.85 -12.69
C GLU A 757 -8.97 -2.86 -13.45
N ALA A 758 -8.07 -1.92 -13.14
CA ALA A 758 -6.74 -1.85 -13.74
C ALA A 758 -5.78 -2.75 -12.95
N VAL A 759 -5.07 -3.66 -13.63
CA VAL A 759 -4.17 -4.65 -13.03
C VAL A 759 -2.90 -4.80 -13.85
N SER A 760 -1.79 -5.19 -13.23
CA SER A 760 -0.73 -5.88 -13.99
C SER A 760 -1.14 -7.35 -14.08
N LEU A 761 -1.49 -7.84 -15.28
CA LEU A 761 -2.02 -9.19 -15.44
C LEU A 761 -0.98 -10.27 -15.09
N ALA A 762 0.31 -9.94 -15.15
CA ALA A 762 1.42 -10.77 -14.69
C ALA A 762 1.42 -11.00 -13.16
N ASP A 763 0.79 -10.11 -12.38
CA ASP A 763 0.66 -10.24 -10.92
C ASP A 763 -0.65 -10.92 -10.50
N VAL A 764 -1.53 -11.25 -11.45
CA VAL A 764 -2.83 -11.91 -11.22
C VAL A 764 -2.72 -13.38 -11.61
N PRO A 765 -2.87 -14.34 -10.68
CA PRO A 765 -2.94 -15.76 -11.01
C PRO A 765 -4.11 -16.05 -11.97
N HIS A 766 -3.79 -16.45 -13.21
CA HIS A 766 -4.79 -16.65 -14.26
C HIS A 766 -4.38 -17.74 -15.26
N ARG A 767 -5.35 -18.27 -16.01
CA ARG A 767 -5.12 -19.13 -17.19
C ARG A 767 -5.76 -18.53 -18.44
N ARG A 768 -5.04 -18.61 -19.56
CA ARG A 768 -5.45 -18.04 -20.86
C ARG A 768 -6.30 -19.05 -21.65
N LEU A 769 -7.63 -18.92 -21.54
CA LEU A 769 -8.55 -19.87 -22.17
C LEU A 769 -8.76 -19.63 -23.68
N THR A 770 -8.57 -18.41 -24.17
CA THR A 770 -8.81 -18.06 -25.59
C THR A 770 -7.64 -17.36 -26.25
N ARG A 771 -7.53 -17.45 -27.59
CA ARG A 771 -6.69 -16.51 -28.35
C ARG A 771 -7.19 -15.06 -28.17
N PRO A 772 -6.31 -14.05 -28.30
CA PRO A 772 -6.69 -12.65 -28.40
C PRO A 772 -7.58 -12.36 -29.62
N VAL A 773 -8.50 -11.41 -29.48
CA VAL A 773 -9.38 -10.96 -30.57
C VAL A 773 -9.49 -9.43 -30.54
N LYS A 774 -9.38 -8.78 -31.71
CA LYS A 774 -9.66 -7.34 -31.85
C LYS A 774 -11.12 -7.06 -31.51
N VAL A 775 -11.34 -6.25 -30.47
CA VAL A 775 -12.66 -5.79 -30.00
C VAL A 775 -13.18 -4.69 -30.91
N LEU A 776 -12.35 -3.67 -31.16
CA LEU A 776 -12.70 -2.48 -31.91
C LEU A 776 -11.46 -1.72 -32.36
N GLU A 777 -11.70 -0.73 -33.21
CA GLU A 777 -10.74 0.24 -33.70
C GLU A 777 -11.38 1.63 -33.56
N GLN A 778 -10.62 2.61 -33.11
CA GLN A 778 -11.08 3.95 -32.78
C GLN A 778 -10.13 4.98 -33.42
N PHE A 779 -10.58 5.64 -34.47
CA PHE A 779 -9.86 6.77 -35.06
C PHE A 779 -10.12 8.03 -34.25
N PHE A 780 -9.06 8.78 -33.94
CA PHE A 780 -9.13 10.10 -33.31
C PHE A 780 -8.83 11.21 -34.33
N GLU A 781 -8.03 10.94 -35.37
CA GLU A 781 -7.82 11.86 -36.50
C GLU A 781 -8.90 11.69 -37.59
N GLY A 782 -9.27 12.80 -38.24
CA GLY A 782 -10.30 12.85 -39.29
C GLY A 782 -11.75 12.60 -38.83
N ASP A 783 -12.70 12.62 -39.77
CA ASP A 783 -14.15 12.55 -39.51
C ASP A 783 -14.73 11.11 -39.41
N ARG A 784 -13.87 10.09 -39.29
CA ARG A 784 -14.28 8.67 -39.24
C ARG A 784 -14.95 8.34 -37.90
N LYS A 785 -16.29 8.48 -37.85
CA LYS A 785 -17.10 8.02 -36.71
C LYS A 785 -17.04 6.49 -36.56
N ALA A 786 -16.81 6.02 -35.34
CA ALA A 786 -16.84 4.60 -35.01
C ALA A 786 -18.21 3.97 -35.32
N ARG A 787 -18.21 2.72 -35.81
CA ARG A 787 -19.43 1.96 -36.14
C ARG A 787 -19.86 1.11 -34.94
N GLY A 788 -21.14 1.22 -34.58
CA GLY A 788 -21.80 0.37 -33.58
C GLY A 788 -21.59 0.80 -32.12
N ARG A 789 -22.58 0.49 -31.28
CA ARG A 789 -22.47 0.52 -29.81
C ARG A 789 -22.15 -0.86 -29.22
N GLU A 790 -22.30 -1.92 -30.01
CA GLU A 790 -22.17 -3.31 -29.62
C GLU A 790 -21.46 -4.09 -30.74
N SER A 791 -20.55 -4.97 -30.35
CA SER A 791 -19.76 -5.84 -31.23
C SER A 791 -19.89 -7.29 -30.74
N MET A 792 -20.15 -8.22 -31.67
CA MET A 792 -20.22 -9.65 -31.39
C MET A 792 -18.86 -10.29 -31.72
N LEU A 793 -18.11 -10.66 -30.68
CA LEU A 793 -16.80 -11.29 -30.80
C LEU A 793 -16.95 -12.82 -30.81
N LYS A 794 -16.09 -13.49 -31.56
CA LYS A 794 -15.98 -14.96 -31.59
C LYS A 794 -14.62 -15.35 -31.01
N LEU A 795 -14.58 -15.64 -29.71
CA LEU A 795 -13.35 -16.10 -29.06
C LEU A 795 -13.08 -17.56 -29.42
N GLU A 796 -11.87 -17.87 -29.87
CA GLU A 796 -11.42 -19.24 -30.10
C GLU A 796 -10.81 -19.82 -28.82
N VAL A 797 -11.40 -20.91 -28.31
CA VAL A 797 -10.93 -21.58 -27.09
C VAL A 797 -9.71 -22.44 -27.41
N ILE A 798 -8.61 -22.22 -26.68
CA ILE A 798 -7.34 -22.94 -26.81
C ILE A 798 -7.05 -23.87 -25.63
N GLU A 799 -7.61 -23.59 -24.44
CA GLU A 799 -7.47 -24.42 -23.24
C GLU A 799 -8.83 -24.77 -22.63
N GLU A 800 -8.89 -25.89 -21.91
CA GLU A 800 -10.06 -26.27 -21.10
C GLU A 800 -10.05 -25.55 -19.74
N GLY A 801 -11.21 -25.12 -19.26
CA GLY A 801 -11.34 -24.44 -17.97
C GLY A 801 -12.67 -23.70 -17.82
N VAL A 802 -12.73 -22.80 -16.84
CA VAL A 802 -13.93 -22.01 -16.50
C VAL A 802 -13.71 -20.55 -16.90
N LEU A 803 -14.37 -20.14 -17.99
CA LEU A 803 -14.37 -18.74 -18.43
C LEU A 803 -15.22 -17.90 -17.47
N ASN A 804 -14.56 -17.16 -16.60
CA ASN A 804 -15.19 -16.27 -15.61
C ASN A 804 -14.72 -14.81 -15.71
N ALA A 805 -13.68 -14.49 -16.49
CA ALA A 805 -13.20 -13.13 -16.69
C ALA A 805 -12.71 -12.86 -18.13
N VAL A 806 -12.56 -11.58 -18.44
CA VAL A 806 -12.01 -11.07 -19.70
C VAL A 806 -10.92 -10.07 -19.36
N ALA A 807 -9.70 -10.33 -19.83
CA ALA A 807 -8.64 -9.33 -19.84
C ALA A 807 -8.65 -8.60 -21.19
N PHE A 808 -8.45 -7.28 -21.17
CA PHE A 808 -8.40 -6.45 -22.37
C PHE A 808 -7.39 -5.30 -22.23
N TRP A 809 -6.88 -4.87 -23.39
CA TRP A 809 -5.79 -3.90 -23.53
C TRP A 809 -5.92 -3.21 -24.90
N PHE A 810 -5.04 -2.26 -25.19
CA PHE A 810 -5.03 -1.51 -26.43
C PHE A 810 -3.63 -1.19 -26.95
N ASP A 811 -3.58 -1.02 -28.26
CA ASP A 811 -2.51 -0.34 -28.97
C ASP A 811 -2.97 1.10 -29.23
N LEU A 812 -2.15 2.09 -28.85
CA LEU A 812 -2.38 3.52 -29.01
C LEU A 812 -1.43 4.05 -30.08
N HIS A 813 -1.95 4.25 -31.28
CA HIS A 813 -1.19 4.69 -32.44
C HIS A 813 -1.06 6.22 -32.39
N LEU A 814 0.13 6.71 -32.02
CA LEU A 814 0.38 8.14 -31.82
C LEU A 814 0.41 8.88 -33.17
N ASP A 815 1.11 8.29 -34.14
CA ASP A 815 1.13 8.64 -35.56
C ASP A 815 1.52 7.38 -36.39
N ASP A 816 1.84 7.54 -37.68
CA ASP A 816 2.26 6.44 -38.56
C ASP A 816 3.58 5.74 -38.15
N CYS A 817 4.27 6.21 -37.10
CA CYS A 817 5.62 5.76 -36.72
C CYS A 817 5.74 5.25 -35.27
N GLU A 818 4.79 5.53 -34.37
CA GLU A 818 4.84 5.09 -32.97
C GLU A 818 3.51 4.51 -32.55
N THR A 819 3.56 3.31 -31.98
CA THR A 819 2.48 2.72 -31.20
C THR A 819 2.97 2.54 -29.78
N LEU A 820 2.13 2.87 -28.80
CA LEU A 820 2.28 2.42 -27.42
C LEU A 820 1.33 1.25 -27.21
N THR A 821 1.74 0.21 -26.50
CA THR A 821 0.85 -0.91 -26.16
C THR A 821 0.87 -1.15 -24.66
N ASN A 822 -0.30 -1.46 -24.09
CA ASN A 822 -0.42 -2.02 -22.74
C ASN A 822 -0.80 -3.51 -22.78
N ALA A 823 -0.43 -4.23 -23.84
CA ALA A 823 -0.58 -5.68 -23.92
C ALA A 823 0.07 -6.41 -22.72
N PRO A 824 -0.51 -7.54 -22.26
CA PRO A 824 0.11 -8.37 -21.22
C PRO A 824 1.30 -9.16 -21.76
N ASP A 825 2.19 -9.58 -20.86
CA ASP A 825 3.42 -10.30 -21.20
C ASP A 825 3.17 -11.52 -22.11
N GLY A 826 4.02 -11.69 -23.12
CA GLY A 826 3.87 -12.72 -24.16
C GLY A 826 2.88 -12.35 -25.29
N ILE A 827 2.26 -11.17 -25.25
CA ILE A 827 1.45 -10.61 -26.34
C ILE A 827 2.07 -9.29 -26.80
N GLY A 828 2.23 -9.13 -28.11
CA GLY A 828 2.77 -7.92 -28.73
C GLY A 828 1.70 -7.03 -29.37
N GLU A 829 2.16 -5.93 -29.97
CA GLU A 829 1.37 -5.07 -30.86
C GLU A 829 0.61 -5.89 -31.90
N GLY A 830 -0.59 -5.42 -32.25
CA GLY A 830 -1.53 -6.16 -33.10
C GLY A 830 -2.28 -7.28 -32.37
N GLY A 831 -2.02 -7.50 -31.07
CA GLY A 831 -2.58 -8.60 -30.28
C GLY A 831 -1.96 -9.97 -30.59
N VAL A 832 -0.75 -10.00 -31.15
CA VAL A 832 -0.08 -11.21 -31.62
C VAL A 832 0.60 -11.96 -30.47
N LEU A 833 0.47 -13.29 -30.42
CA LEU A 833 1.15 -14.13 -29.43
C LEU A 833 2.63 -14.28 -29.79
N LEU A 834 3.53 -13.77 -28.94
CA LEU A 834 4.98 -13.70 -29.21
C LEU A 834 5.70 -15.04 -29.10
N CYS A 835 5.04 -16.07 -28.55
CA CYS A 835 5.59 -17.42 -28.38
C CYS A 835 5.02 -18.46 -29.36
N GLU A 836 4.20 -18.06 -30.34
CA GLU A 836 3.83 -18.91 -31.50
C GLU A 836 4.77 -18.62 -32.70
N VAL A 837 6.09 -18.70 -32.48
CA VAL A 837 7.07 -18.74 -33.59
C VAL A 837 7.21 -20.19 -34.05
N ASP A 838 6.93 -20.41 -35.34
CA ASP A 838 6.95 -21.71 -36.00
C ASP A 838 8.25 -22.49 -35.76
N SER A 839 8.15 -23.69 -35.18
CA SER A 839 9.28 -24.62 -35.00
C SER A 839 9.73 -25.29 -36.30
N SER A 840 9.25 -24.82 -37.45
CA SER A 840 9.63 -25.24 -38.80
C SER A 840 10.79 -24.42 -39.40
N ALA A 841 11.29 -23.41 -38.69
CA ALA A 841 12.27 -22.44 -39.20
C ALA A 841 13.77 -22.77 -38.93
N PHE A 842 14.09 -23.88 -38.26
CA PHE A 842 15.48 -24.33 -38.05
C PHE A 842 15.68 -25.75 -38.62
N GLY A 843 16.24 -25.83 -39.82
CA GLY A 843 16.73 -27.07 -40.41
C GLY A 843 18.17 -27.38 -39.99
N ASP A 844 18.53 -28.67 -39.99
CA ASP A 844 19.85 -29.18 -39.61
C ASP A 844 21.04 -28.54 -40.37
N SER A 845 22.11 -28.22 -39.64
CA SER A 845 23.49 -28.34 -40.15
C SER A 845 24.54 -28.34 -39.03
N THR A 846 24.82 -29.54 -38.51
CA THR A 846 26.18 -30.05 -38.18
C THR A 846 27.13 -29.19 -37.31
N SER A 847 27.16 -29.52 -36.01
CA SER A 847 28.34 -30.06 -35.28
C SER A 847 29.75 -29.48 -35.46
N ASP A 848 30.34 -29.05 -34.33
CA ASP A 848 31.65 -29.51 -33.82
C ASP A 848 31.74 -29.19 -32.30
N GLY A 849 32.39 -29.97 -31.42
CA GLY A 849 32.95 -31.32 -31.59
C GLY A 849 33.97 -31.67 -30.48
N THR A 850 33.72 -32.69 -29.65
CA THR A 850 34.69 -33.60 -28.97
C THR A 850 33.98 -34.59 -28.04
N CYS A 851 34.66 -35.69 -27.68
CA CYS A 851 34.05 -36.91 -27.12
C CYS A 851 34.77 -37.43 -25.85
N ALA A 852 34.30 -38.58 -25.32
CA ALA A 852 34.89 -39.52 -24.33
C ALA A 852 34.09 -39.63 -23.00
N ALA A 853 33.77 -40.81 -22.45
CA ALA A 853 33.93 -42.18 -22.98
C ALA A 853 33.00 -43.24 -22.32
N ASP A 854 32.96 -44.41 -22.94
CA ASP A 854 32.83 -45.77 -22.37
C ASP A 854 31.55 -46.29 -21.66
N GLN A 855 30.64 -46.77 -22.50
CA GLN A 855 30.32 -48.22 -22.71
C GLN A 855 29.58 -49.07 -21.63
N PRO A 856 28.94 -50.21 -22.03
CA PRO A 856 27.76 -50.74 -21.34
C PRO A 856 27.89 -52.20 -20.84
N ALA A 857 26.79 -52.70 -20.25
CA ALA A 857 26.50 -54.13 -20.09
C ALA A 857 25.06 -54.43 -20.56
N ALA A 858 24.77 -55.70 -20.91
CA ALA A 858 23.48 -56.15 -21.46
C ALA A 858 22.86 -57.26 -20.60
N ASP A 859 21.59 -57.61 -20.85
CA ASP A 859 21.24 -58.99 -21.26
C ASP A 859 19.80 -59.14 -21.83
N GLN A 860 19.45 -60.35 -22.28
CA GLN A 860 18.31 -60.66 -23.18
C GLN A 860 17.00 -61.21 -22.53
N PRO A 861 15.87 -61.26 -23.29
CA PRO A 861 14.53 -61.63 -22.78
C PRO A 861 14.08 -63.08 -23.11
N PRO A 862 12.93 -63.50 -22.55
CA PRO A 862 11.94 -64.34 -23.27
C PRO A 862 10.47 -63.93 -22.93
N GLU A 863 9.38 -64.37 -23.58
CA GLU A 863 9.15 -64.96 -24.92
C GLU A 863 7.66 -64.76 -25.31
N ALA A 864 7.23 -65.28 -26.47
CA ALA A 864 5.91 -65.05 -27.08
C ALA A 864 4.73 -65.87 -26.50
N GLY A 865 3.50 -65.48 -26.85
CA GLY A 865 2.29 -66.29 -26.70
C GLY A 865 1.09 -65.69 -27.47
N ALA A 866 0.54 -66.42 -28.44
CA ALA A 866 -0.51 -65.92 -29.34
C ALA A 866 -1.52 -66.99 -29.81
N ALA A 867 -2.80 -66.62 -29.84
CA ALA A 867 -3.93 -67.21 -30.59
C ALA A 867 -5.13 -66.22 -30.41
N ALA A 868 -5.82 -65.71 -31.43
CA ALA A 868 -6.66 -66.37 -32.45
C ALA A 868 -8.03 -66.83 -31.88
N GLU A 869 -9.16 -66.77 -32.60
CA GLU A 869 -9.35 -66.71 -34.06
C GLU A 869 -10.75 -66.16 -34.49
N ALA A 870 -10.81 -65.62 -35.73
CA ALA A 870 -11.86 -65.80 -36.78
C ALA A 870 -13.35 -65.45 -36.56
N GLU A 871 -14.18 -65.09 -37.56
CA GLU A 871 -14.07 -64.76 -39.02
C GLU A 871 -15.39 -64.02 -39.40
N ALA A 872 -15.73 -63.48 -40.59
CA ALA A 872 -15.16 -63.12 -41.91
C ALA A 872 -16.21 -62.19 -42.62
N GLY A 873 -16.08 -61.60 -43.81
CA GLY A 873 -14.99 -61.44 -44.80
C GLY A 873 -15.64 -61.14 -46.19
N GLY A 874 -15.08 -60.36 -47.12
CA GLY A 874 -13.95 -59.40 -47.13
C GLY A 874 -14.37 -58.11 -47.89
N GLN A 875 -13.63 -57.51 -48.83
CA GLN A 875 -12.26 -57.68 -49.36
C GLN A 875 -11.91 -56.50 -50.31
N ALA A 876 -10.78 -56.58 -51.04
CA ALA A 876 -10.28 -55.70 -52.12
C ALA A 876 -9.47 -54.42 -51.75
N GLU A 877 -8.61 -54.00 -52.67
CA GLU A 877 -7.30 -53.30 -52.49
C GLU A 877 -6.92 -52.57 -53.82
N PRO A 878 -5.71 -51.97 -54.04
CA PRO A 878 -4.65 -51.42 -53.16
C PRO A 878 -4.08 -50.04 -53.59
N ALA A 879 -3.13 -49.47 -52.83
CA ALA A 879 -2.08 -48.52 -53.30
C ALA A 879 -0.98 -48.31 -52.23
N VAL A 880 0.29 -48.02 -52.61
CA VAL A 880 1.33 -47.22 -51.87
C VAL A 880 2.71 -47.19 -52.61
N GLU A 881 3.63 -46.35 -52.12
CA GLU A 881 4.87 -45.76 -52.68
C GLU A 881 6.16 -46.63 -52.68
N GLU A 882 7.28 -46.10 -53.25
CA GLU A 882 8.57 -45.85 -52.53
C GLU A 882 9.73 -45.32 -53.45
N LYS A 883 10.70 -44.56 -52.88
CA LYS A 883 12.21 -44.71 -52.94
C LYS A 883 13.09 -43.42 -52.97
N LYS A 884 14.39 -43.62 -52.65
CA LYS A 884 15.55 -42.71 -52.36
C LYS A 884 16.76 -43.10 -53.28
N PRO A 885 18.03 -42.61 -53.21
CA PRO A 885 18.69 -41.39 -52.62
C PRO A 885 19.84 -40.72 -53.51
N ALA A 886 20.63 -39.76 -52.94
CA ALA A 886 22.06 -39.39 -53.24
C ALA A 886 22.45 -38.55 -54.51
N ALA A 887 23.63 -37.87 -54.66
CA ALA A 887 24.62 -37.21 -53.74
C ALA A 887 25.78 -36.42 -54.47
N THR A 888 26.57 -35.63 -53.71
CA THR A 888 28.00 -35.17 -53.87
C THR A 888 28.54 -34.10 -54.89
N GLU A 889 29.25 -33.09 -54.30
CA GLU A 889 30.44 -32.26 -54.69
C GLU A 889 30.48 -31.09 -55.75
N PRO A 890 31.21 -29.96 -55.47
CA PRO A 890 31.52 -28.79 -56.35
C PRO A 890 32.99 -28.80 -56.89
N PRO A 891 33.68 -27.73 -57.43
CA PRO A 891 33.40 -26.28 -57.64
C PRO A 891 33.82 -25.79 -59.08
N PRO A 892 34.30 -24.54 -59.38
CA PRO A 892 34.13 -23.19 -58.81
C PRO A 892 33.54 -22.14 -59.82
N ALA A 893 33.49 -20.85 -59.43
CA ALA A 893 33.07 -19.68 -60.23
C ALA A 893 34.23 -19.07 -61.09
N PRO A 894 34.08 -17.97 -61.89
CA PRO A 894 32.92 -17.08 -62.07
C PRO A 894 32.59 -16.59 -63.52
N ALA A 895 31.36 -16.08 -63.73
CA ALA A 895 31.00 -15.10 -64.78
C ALA A 895 29.71 -14.35 -64.40
N ALA A 896 29.51 -13.12 -64.90
CA ALA A 896 28.33 -12.30 -64.59
C ALA A 896 27.22 -12.41 -65.65
N ALA A 897 25.95 -12.36 -65.23
CA ALA A 897 24.76 -12.36 -66.08
C ALA A 897 23.64 -11.48 -65.48
N ALA A 898 22.59 -11.22 -66.27
CA ALA A 898 21.57 -10.20 -65.99
C ALA A 898 20.61 -10.53 -64.82
N ASP A 899 20.00 -9.47 -64.27
CA ASP A 899 19.11 -9.49 -63.11
C ASP A 899 17.76 -10.21 -63.39
N PRO A 900 17.42 -11.30 -62.67
CA PRO A 900 16.16 -12.04 -62.84
C PRO A 900 14.99 -11.51 -61.98
N ALA A 901 15.16 -10.46 -61.17
CA ALA A 901 14.14 -10.00 -60.21
C ALA A 901 12.80 -9.59 -60.87
N ALA A 902 12.83 -9.19 -62.14
CA ALA A 902 11.66 -8.68 -62.86
C ALA A 902 10.55 -9.74 -63.13
N THR A 903 10.86 -11.04 -63.12
CA THR A 903 9.89 -12.09 -63.49
C THR A 903 9.33 -12.89 -62.30
N ALA A 904 9.89 -12.74 -61.08
CA ALA A 904 9.39 -13.44 -59.89
C ALA A 904 8.17 -12.74 -59.23
N ALA A 905 8.08 -11.41 -59.32
CA ALA A 905 7.12 -10.61 -58.55
C ALA A 905 5.63 -10.91 -58.87
N ALA A 906 5.33 -11.40 -60.08
CA ALA A 906 3.96 -11.62 -60.55
C ALA A 906 3.25 -12.83 -59.91
N ALA A 907 4.00 -13.78 -59.31
CA ALA A 907 3.42 -15.01 -58.76
C ALA A 907 2.79 -14.82 -57.36
N ASP A 908 3.34 -13.89 -56.58
CA ASP A 908 3.09 -13.78 -55.12
C ASP A 908 2.05 -12.69 -54.76
N GLY A 909 1.35 -12.15 -55.76
CA GLY A 909 0.32 -11.13 -55.56
C GLY A 909 0.84 -9.78 -55.03
N PHE A 910 2.10 -9.43 -55.31
CA PHE A 910 2.72 -8.18 -54.84
C PHE A 910 2.98 -7.20 -56.00
N THR A 911 2.59 -5.94 -55.81
CA THR A 911 2.92 -4.82 -56.71
C THR A 911 3.68 -3.75 -55.93
N PRO A 912 5.01 -3.59 -56.12
CA PRO A 912 5.78 -2.57 -55.42
C PRO A 912 5.31 -1.17 -55.80
N ALA A 913 5.24 -0.26 -54.82
CA ALA A 913 4.92 1.15 -55.04
C ALA A 913 5.52 2.00 -53.90
N GLY A 914 6.27 3.05 -54.26
CA GLY A 914 6.99 3.90 -53.31
C GLY A 914 6.10 4.85 -52.48
N SER A 915 4.80 4.91 -52.78
CA SER A 915 3.80 5.68 -52.05
C SER A 915 2.40 5.08 -52.29
N PHE A 916 1.42 5.49 -51.48
CA PHE A 916 0.05 5.01 -51.63
C PHE A 916 -0.69 5.76 -52.75
N GLU A 917 -0.82 5.11 -53.91
CA GLU A 917 -1.50 5.60 -55.11
C GLU A 917 -3.05 5.51 -55.04
N GLY A 918 -3.61 5.17 -53.87
CA GLY A 918 -5.04 4.92 -53.67
C GLY A 918 -5.39 3.43 -53.51
N ALA A 919 -6.61 3.14 -53.07
CA ALA A 919 -7.02 1.77 -52.74
C ALA A 919 -7.25 0.91 -54.00
N LYS A 920 -6.58 -0.24 -54.09
CA LYS A 920 -6.71 -1.21 -55.19
C LYS A 920 -7.53 -2.41 -54.67
N PRO A 921 -8.72 -2.73 -55.22
CA PRO A 921 -9.56 -3.81 -54.72
C PRO A 921 -8.83 -5.16 -54.71
N GLY A 922 -8.95 -5.93 -53.63
CA GLY A 922 -8.20 -7.17 -53.44
C GLY A 922 -6.73 -7.00 -53.04
N PHE A 923 -6.25 -5.78 -52.72
CA PHE A 923 -4.88 -5.54 -52.27
C PHE A 923 -4.80 -4.58 -51.07
N ALA A 924 -3.95 -4.91 -50.10
CA ALA A 924 -3.56 -4.06 -48.98
C ALA A 924 -2.18 -3.42 -49.24
N PHE A 925 -2.10 -2.09 -49.18
CA PHE A 925 -0.81 -1.39 -49.25
C PHE A 925 -0.10 -1.44 -47.90
N LYS A 926 1.13 -1.97 -47.85
CA LYS A 926 1.95 -2.10 -46.64
C LYS A 926 3.43 -2.27 -46.98
N LEU A 927 4.29 -2.15 -45.97
CA LEU A 927 5.63 -2.72 -46.00
C LEU A 927 5.52 -4.23 -45.68
N GLY A 928 6.26 -5.07 -46.38
CA GLY A 928 6.25 -6.53 -46.18
C GLY A 928 7.48 -7.21 -46.77
N LYS A 929 7.45 -8.55 -46.86
CA LYS A 929 8.61 -9.39 -47.24
C LYS A 929 9.28 -9.05 -48.58
N HIS A 930 8.58 -8.37 -49.49
CA HIS A 930 9.05 -7.96 -50.81
C HIS A 930 9.24 -6.44 -50.96
N GLY A 931 9.20 -5.69 -49.85
CA GLY A 931 9.30 -4.23 -49.82
C GLY A 931 7.94 -3.52 -49.69
N LEU A 932 7.93 -2.21 -49.97
CA LEU A 932 6.74 -1.35 -49.86
C LEU A 932 5.87 -1.48 -51.11
N GLY A 933 4.58 -1.77 -50.93
CA GLY A 933 3.64 -1.88 -52.04
C GLY A 933 2.32 -2.54 -51.69
N TYR A 934 1.57 -2.90 -52.74
CA TYR A 934 0.27 -3.54 -52.67
C TYR A 934 0.44 -5.07 -52.62
N TYR A 935 0.05 -5.69 -51.52
CA TYR A 935 0.01 -7.15 -51.34
C TYR A 935 -1.43 -7.65 -51.48
N ALA A 936 -1.64 -8.77 -52.16
CA ALA A 936 -2.96 -9.38 -52.31
C ALA A 936 -3.61 -9.67 -50.93
N ASP A 937 -4.87 -9.28 -50.79
CA ASP A 937 -5.66 -9.45 -49.57
C ASP A 937 -6.32 -10.84 -49.55
N ALA A 938 -5.62 -11.80 -48.94
CA ALA A 938 -6.11 -13.16 -48.71
C ALA A 938 -7.46 -13.20 -47.95
N TYR A 939 -7.80 -12.17 -47.18
CA TYR A 939 -9.06 -12.12 -46.42
C TYR A 939 -10.28 -11.91 -47.32
N GLN A 940 -10.13 -11.24 -48.48
CA GLN A 940 -11.20 -11.15 -49.48
C GLN A 940 -11.35 -12.45 -50.30
N LEU A 941 -10.25 -13.13 -50.61
CA LEU A 941 -10.28 -14.43 -51.32
C LEU A 941 -10.97 -15.52 -50.49
N ALA A 942 -10.84 -15.49 -49.16
CA ALA A 942 -11.57 -16.38 -48.25
C ALA A 942 -13.08 -16.06 -48.11
N CYS A 943 -13.61 -15.02 -48.79
CA CYS A 943 -14.96 -14.49 -48.59
C CYS A 943 -15.70 -14.13 -49.91
N GLY A 944 -15.45 -14.86 -51.01
CA GLY A 944 -16.18 -14.68 -52.28
C GLY A 944 -17.53 -15.41 -52.32
N GLY A 945 -18.66 -14.68 -52.41
CA GLY A 945 -20.00 -15.27 -52.13
C GLY A 945 -21.25 -14.66 -52.80
N SER A 946 -21.15 -14.09 -54.01
CA SER A 946 -22.26 -13.74 -54.94
C SER A 946 -23.15 -12.47 -54.72
N ASN A 947 -23.52 -11.87 -55.86
CA ASN A 947 -24.70 -11.03 -56.21
C ASN A 947 -25.08 -9.77 -55.38
N GLY A 948 -25.41 -8.60 -55.96
CA GLY A 948 -25.37 -8.15 -57.37
C GLY A 948 -26.48 -7.15 -57.75
N GLY A 949 -26.15 -6.12 -58.55
CA GLY A 949 -27.13 -5.34 -59.36
C GLY A 949 -27.57 -3.94 -58.86
N GLY A 950 -27.85 -3.02 -59.80
CA GLY A 950 -28.38 -1.66 -59.59
C GLY A 950 -27.29 -0.59 -59.37
N SER A 951 -26.91 0.33 -60.28
CA SER A 951 -27.56 1.07 -61.39
C SER A 951 -28.18 2.43 -61.00
N GLY A 952 -27.96 3.44 -61.86
CA GLY A 952 -28.45 4.82 -61.70
C GLY A 952 -27.50 5.78 -60.95
N SER A 953 -27.22 7.02 -61.36
CA SER A 953 -26.99 7.70 -62.66
C SER A 953 -27.20 9.21 -62.44
N GLN A 954 -26.35 10.06 -63.05
CA GLN A 954 -26.47 11.53 -63.13
C GLN A 954 -26.29 12.28 -61.77
N ALA A 955 -25.44 13.30 -61.58
CA ALA A 955 -24.84 14.39 -62.39
C ALA A 955 -25.61 15.73 -62.35
N VAL A 956 -25.03 16.77 -62.98
CA VAL A 956 -25.62 18.08 -63.33
C VAL A 956 -25.44 19.26 -62.34
N ARG A 957 -24.25 19.89 -62.47
CA ARG A 957 -24.03 21.30 -62.89
C ARG A 957 -24.09 22.52 -61.92
N GLN A 958 -23.26 23.50 -62.34
CA GLN A 958 -23.45 24.97 -62.36
C GLN A 958 -23.30 25.78 -61.05
N ALA A 959 -22.91 27.07 -61.07
CA ALA A 959 -22.06 27.86 -62.00
C ALA A 959 -21.91 29.31 -61.48
N SER A 960 -21.04 30.09 -62.16
CA SER A 960 -20.91 31.56 -62.16
C SER A 960 -20.52 32.24 -60.83
N SER A 961 -19.47 33.06 -60.68
CA SER A 961 -18.68 33.99 -61.55
C SER A 961 -19.14 35.46 -61.53
N TYR A 962 -18.34 36.33 -60.90
CA TYR A 962 -18.07 37.76 -61.23
C TYR A 962 -17.00 38.27 -60.23
N GLY A 963 -15.99 39.08 -60.57
CA GLY A 963 -15.47 39.39 -61.92
C GLY A 963 -14.59 40.67 -61.99
N SER A 964 -13.26 40.50 -62.00
CA SER A 964 -12.26 41.53 -62.41
C SER A 964 -12.16 42.81 -61.52
N SER A 965 -11.15 43.69 -61.60
CA SER A 965 -9.93 43.80 -62.42
C SER A 965 -8.84 44.60 -61.65
N GLY A 966 -7.57 44.61 -62.10
CA GLY A 966 -6.54 45.52 -61.56
C GLY A 966 -5.10 45.01 -61.64
N SER A 967 -4.38 45.36 -62.72
CA SER A 967 -2.91 45.29 -62.81
C SER A 967 -2.32 46.68 -62.50
N SER A 968 -1.01 46.98 -62.44
CA SER A 968 0.25 46.26 -62.72
C SER A 968 1.39 47.02 -62.00
N GLY A 969 2.61 46.47 -61.93
CA GLY A 969 3.80 47.26 -61.58
C GLY A 969 4.97 46.45 -61.01
N SER A 970 6.15 46.62 -61.58
CA SER A 970 7.42 46.05 -61.09
C SER A 970 8.50 47.13 -61.04
N SER A 971 9.48 46.99 -60.11
CA SER A 971 10.93 47.17 -60.38
C SER A 971 11.79 47.49 -59.12
N SER A 972 12.95 46.82 -59.06
CA SER A 972 14.26 47.26 -58.55
C SER A 972 14.40 48.26 -57.36
N SER A 973 14.94 47.72 -56.26
CA SER A 973 16.14 48.18 -55.50
C SER A 973 16.37 49.67 -55.14
N LYS A 974 16.73 49.93 -53.87
CA LYS A 974 18.11 50.37 -53.49
C LYS A 974 18.37 50.46 -51.97
N SER A 975 19.66 50.60 -51.66
CA SER A 975 20.31 50.53 -50.35
C SER A 975 20.46 51.87 -49.59
N GLY A 976 20.53 51.82 -48.25
CA GLY A 976 21.10 52.83 -47.34
C GLY A 976 21.07 52.28 -45.90
N LYS A 977 22.13 51.97 -45.13
CA LYS A 977 23.59 52.29 -45.06
C LYS A 977 23.95 53.53 -44.21
N SER A 978 24.93 53.34 -43.29
CA SER A 978 25.49 54.29 -42.28
C SER A 978 24.69 54.44 -40.97
N LYS A 979 25.30 54.66 -39.79
CA LYS A 979 26.71 54.55 -39.28
C LYS A 979 26.58 54.32 -37.76
N THR A 980 27.28 53.40 -37.09
CA THR A 980 28.74 53.30 -36.84
C THR A 980 29.30 54.39 -35.93
N VAL A 981 29.65 54.01 -34.69
CA VAL A 981 30.84 54.49 -33.98
C VAL A 981 31.59 53.24 -33.50
N ARG A 982 32.93 53.27 -33.57
CA ARG A 982 33.85 52.28 -32.98
C ARG A 982 34.71 53.01 -31.96
N PHE A 983 35.19 52.28 -30.96
CA PHE A 983 36.61 52.32 -30.61
C PHE A 983 37.11 50.90 -30.34
N SER A 984 38.38 50.68 -30.59
CA SER A 984 39.14 49.48 -30.30
C SER A 984 40.57 49.92 -30.01
N LEU A 985 41.29 49.17 -29.19
CA LEU A 985 42.72 48.92 -29.39
C LEU A 985 43.16 47.73 -28.52
N ASP A 986 44.14 47.06 -29.07
CA ASP A 986 44.92 45.93 -28.62
C ASP A 986 45.76 46.29 -27.34
N ASP A 987 46.59 45.46 -26.71
CA ASP A 987 47.39 44.35 -27.26
C ASP A 987 48.05 43.49 -26.14
N THR A 988 48.61 42.31 -26.49
CA THR A 988 49.64 41.53 -25.74
C THR A 988 49.30 40.94 -24.33
N SER A 989 49.93 39.86 -23.79
CA SER A 989 50.97 38.90 -24.26
C SER A 989 50.93 37.54 -23.49
N SER A 990 51.57 36.49 -24.05
CA SER A 990 52.21 35.30 -23.40
C SER A 990 51.35 34.36 -22.51
N ALA A 991 51.06 33.09 -22.87
CA ALA A 991 51.93 31.88 -22.93
C ALA A 991 52.09 31.17 -21.56
N ALA A 992 52.12 29.83 -21.39
CA ALA A 992 51.98 28.62 -22.25
C ALA A 992 51.73 27.41 -21.29
N ALA A 993 51.45 26.15 -21.62
CA ALA A 993 50.83 25.36 -22.71
C ALA A 993 51.16 23.87 -22.39
N HIS A 994 50.40 22.90 -22.94
CA HIS A 994 50.58 21.42 -22.83
C HIS A 994 50.16 20.75 -21.49
N ALA A 995 49.45 19.61 -21.39
CA ALA A 995 49.25 18.38 -22.21
C ALA A 995 50.26 17.24 -21.91
N SER A 996 49.92 15.93 -21.86
CA SER A 996 48.62 15.21 -21.88
C SER A 996 48.77 13.72 -21.43
N SER A 997 47.63 13.02 -21.31
CA SER A 997 47.40 11.59 -21.68
C SER A 997 48.12 10.40 -20.99
N ALA A 998 47.31 9.60 -20.29
CA ALA A 998 47.06 8.14 -20.52
C ALA A 998 47.99 7.03 -19.93
N ALA A 999 47.40 5.82 -19.93
CA ALA A 999 47.94 4.47 -19.66
C ALA A 999 48.13 3.99 -18.20
N ALA A 1000 48.15 2.66 -18.05
CA ALA A 1000 48.19 1.85 -16.81
C ALA A 1000 48.93 0.53 -17.10
N PRO A 1001 48.88 -0.52 -16.24
CA PRO A 1001 49.24 -0.62 -14.82
C PRO A 1001 50.53 -1.47 -14.62
N PRO A 1002 50.97 -1.74 -13.37
CA PRO A 1002 51.43 -3.12 -13.08
C PRO A 1002 51.16 -3.66 -11.66
N THR A 1003 51.12 -4.99 -11.57
CA THR A 1003 51.39 -5.87 -10.40
C THR A 1003 52.64 -6.74 -10.76
N PRO A 1004 53.29 -7.55 -9.87
CA PRO A 1004 52.73 -8.20 -8.66
C PRO A 1004 53.68 -8.43 -7.44
N ALA A 1005 53.13 -9.14 -6.44
CA ALA A 1005 53.77 -10.15 -5.56
C ALA A 1005 54.76 -9.77 -4.44
N ALA A 1006 54.32 -10.04 -3.20
CA ALA A 1006 55.05 -10.74 -2.12
C ALA A 1006 54.01 -11.34 -1.12
N ALA A 1007 54.39 -12.27 -0.24
CA ALA A 1007 53.46 -13.00 0.65
C ALA A 1007 54.05 -13.25 2.05
N GLU A 1008 53.21 -13.55 3.05
CA GLU A 1008 53.32 -14.76 3.91
C GLU A 1008 52.29 -14.84 5.07
N ALA A 1009 51.97 -16.09 5.47
CA ALA A 1009 51.45 -16.60 6.75
C ALA A 1009 50.06 -16.18 7.32
N GLU A 1010 49.19 -17.19 7.55
CA GLU A 1010 47.97 -17.16 8.39
C GLU A 1010 48.11 -18.07 9.63
N PRO A 1011 47.41 -17.78 10.74
CA PRO A 1011 47.07 -18.74 11.81
C PRO A 1011 45.67 -19.39 11.58
N PRO A 1012 45.38 -20.56 12.17
CA PRO A 1012 44.21 -21.38 11.80
C PRO A 1012 42.86 -20.91 12.39
N ALA A 1013 41.78 -21.23 11.67
CA ALA A 1013 40.39 -20.96 12.08
C ALA A 1013 39.75 -22.15 12.83
N PRO A 1014 38.78 -21.90 13.75
CA PRO A 1014 37.94 -22.93 14.36
C PRO A 1014 36.81 -23.40 13.41
N GLU A 1015 36.30 -24.60 13.67
CA GLU A 1015 35.33 -25.30 12.81
C GLU A 1015 33.91 -24.68 12.82
N LEU A 1016 33.19 -24.79 11.70
CA LEU A 1016 31.80 -24.37 11.53
C LEU A 1016 30.85 -25.58 11.49
N PRO A 1017 29.61 -25.47 12.02
CA PRO A 1017 28.59 -26.52 11.92
C PRO A 1017 28.08 -26.70 10.47
N PRO A 1018 27.50 -27.88 10.13
CA PRO A 1018 27.19 -28.25 8.75
C PRO A 1018 26.05 -27.44 8.13
N MET A 1019 26.20 -27.09 6.85
CA MET A 1019 25.18 -26.35 6.10
C MET A 1019 23.98 -27.24 5.67
N PRO A 1020 22.75 -26.67 5.64
CA PRO A 1020 21.63 -27.25 4.90
C PRO A 1020 21.82 -27.11 3.37
N ARG A 1021 20.94 -27.77 2.60
CA ARG A 1021 21.10 -28.03 1.16
C ARG A 1021 20.88 -26.80 0.24
N ALA A 1022 21.61 -26.82 -0.87
CA ALA A 1022 21.27 -26.29 -2.20
C ALA A 1022 20.69 -24.86 -2.28
N ALA A 1023 21.50 -23.92 -2.78
CA ALA A 1023 21.01 -22.60 -3.18
C ALA A 1023 19.97 -22.71 -4.32
N PRO A 1024 18.90 -21.89 -4.31
CA PRO A 1024 18.01 -21.78 -5.45
C PRO A 1024 18.75 -21.21 -6.68
N ALA A 1025 18.24 -21.50 -7.87
CA ALA A 1025 18.75 -20.90 -9.10
C ALA A 1025 18.68 -19.36 -9.04
N ALA A 1026 19.61 -18.69 -9.73
CA ALA A 1026 19.62 -17.23 -9.80
C ALA A 1026 18.25 -16.71 -10.26
N GLY A 1027 17.64 -15.85 -9.44
CA GLY A 1027 16.28 -15.35 -9.68
C GLY A 1027 16.16 -14.61 -11.01
N PRO A 1028 14.95 -14.54 -11.59
CA PRO A 1028 14.73 -13.77 -12.81
C PRO A 1028 15.15 -12.32 -12.59
N LEU A 1029 15.78 -11.72 -13.61
CA LEU A 1029 15.99 -10.28 -13.66
C LEU A 1029 14.65 -9.56 -13.44
N PRO A 1030 14.63 -8.42 -12.73
CA PRO A 1030 13.40 -7.66 -12.56
C PRO A 1030 12.81 -7.32 -13.93
N PRO A 1031 11.49 -7.45 -14.13
CA PRO A 1031 10.86 -7.13 -15.41
C PRO A 1031 11.14 -5.66 -15.78
N GLY A 1032 11.16 -5.38 -17.08
CA GLY A 1032 11.32 -4.01 -17.58
C GLY A 1032 10.23 -3.07 -17.06
N PRO A 1033 10.43 -1.74 -17.16
CA PRO A 1033 9.47 -0.76 -16.66
C PRO A 1033 8.08 -1.00 -17.25
N ARG A 1034 7.15 -1.41 -16.38
CA ARG A 1034 5.77 -1.74 -16.77
C ARG A 1034 5.01 -0.46 -17.11
N HIS A 1035 4.29 -0.47 -18.24
CA HIS A 1035 3.52 0.69 -18.71
C HIS A 1035 2.43 1.07 -17.69
N HIS A 1036 2.34 2.35 -17.31
CA HIS A 1036 1.57 2.78 -16.14
C HIS A 1036 0.05 2.45 -16.17
N TRP A 1037 -0.53 2.21 -17.35
CA TRP A 1037 -1.94 1.83 -17.50
C TRP A 1037 -2.27 0.43 -16.94
N GLY A 1038 -1.31 -0.50 -16.93
CA GLY A 1038 -1.61 -1.93 -16.78
C GLY A 1038 -2.60 -2.44 -17.85
N GLN A 1039 -3.24 -3.57 -17.60
CA GLN A 1039 -4.35 -4.12 -18.39
C GLN A 1039 -5.69 -3.90 -17.67
N ALA A 1040 -6.80 -3.90 -18.40
CA ALA A 1040 -8.13 -3.90 -17.82
C ALA A 1040 -8.65 -5.33 -17.63
N LEU A 1041 -9.09 -5.66 -16.41
CA LEU A 1041 -9.67 -6.96 -16.04
C LEU A 1041 -11.15 -6.79 -15.71
N GLN A 1042 -12.04 -7.48 -16.42
CA GLN A 1042 -13.47 -7.51 -16.10
C GLN A 1042 -13.94 -8.93 -15.77
N TYR A 1043 -14.54 -9.11 -14.60
CA TYR A 1043 -15.25 -10.34 -14.27
C TYR A 1043 -16.58 -10.43 -15.03
N LEU A 1044 -16.93 -11.63 -15.48
CA LEU A 1044 -18.19 -11.91 -16.17
C LEU A 1044 -19.29 -12.17 -15.14
N ASP A 1045 -20.52 -11.78 -15.47
CA ASP A 1045 -21.66 -11.95 -14.56
C ASP A 1045 -21.96 -13.44 -14.25
N ARG A 1046 -21.55 -14.34 -15.13
CA ARG A 1046 -21.65 -15.79 -14.97
C ARG A 1046 -20.39 -16.47 -15.51
N ALA A 1047 -19.92 -17.47 -14.77
CA ALA A 1047 -18.86 -18.37 -15.20
C ALA A 1047 -19.43 -19.51 -16.05
N VAL A 1048 -18.70 -19.96 -17.07
CA VAL A 1048 -19.12 -21.02 -18.00
C VAL A 1048 -17.93 -21.95 -18.30
N PRO A 1049 -18.09 -23.29 -18.28
CA PRO A 1049 -17.04 -24.21 -18.67
C PRO A 1049 -16.81 -24.18 -20.19
N VAL A 1050 -15.54 -24.23 -20.60
CA VAL A 1050 -15.09 -24.12 -22.00
C VAL A 1050 -14.10 -25.23 -22.31
N ALA A 1051 -14.08 -25.69 -23.57
CA ALA A 1051 -13.18 -26.72 -24.04
C ALA A 1051 -12.59 -26.34 -25.42
N PRO A 1052 -11.36 -26.76 -25.76
CA PRO A 1052 -10.64 -26.36 -26.98
C PRO A 1052 -11.43 -26.58 -28.28
N GLY A 1053 -11.12 -25.77 -29.29
CA GLY A 1053 -11.71 -25.86 -30.63
C GLY A 1053 -13.16 -25.33 -30.74
N ARG A 1054 -13.82 -25.02 -29.61
CA ARG A 1054 -15.11 -24.30 -29.60
C ARG A 1054 -14.89 -22.80 -29.84
N LYS A 1055 -15.89 -22.14 -30.43
CA LYS A 1055 -15.92 -20.67 -30.57
C LYS A 1055 -17.06 -20.07 -29.76
N LEU A 1056 -16.72 -19.17 -28.84
CA LEU A 1056 -17.64 -18.56 -27.88
C LEU A 1056 -18.09 -17.17 -28.34
N ALA A 1057 -19.37 -16.87 -28.16
CA ALA A 1057 -19.95 -15.58 -28.53
C ALA A 1057 -19.94 -14.61 -27.34
N LEU A 1058 -18.99 -13.67 -27.35
CA LEU A 1058 -18.88 -12.60 -26.35
C LEU A 1058 -19.43 -11.29 -26.94
N LEU A 1059 -20.31 -10.62 -26.20
CA LEU A 1059 -20.78 -9.28 -26.53
C LEU A 1059 -19.84 -8.26 -25.89
N ALA A 1060 -19.28 -7.36 -26.69
CA ALA A 1060 -18.56 -6.17 -26.23
C ALA A 1060 -19.42 -4.93 -26.50
N ARG A 1061 -19.64 -4.09 -25.49
CA ARG A 1061 -20.49 -2.90 -25.57
C ARG A 1061 -19.75 -1.64 -25.15
N ARG A 1062 -20.08 -0.53 -25.80
CA ARG A 1062 -19.70 0.83 -25.39
C ARG A 1062 -20.85 1.44 -24.59
N GLU A 1063 -20.78 1.34 -23.27
CA GLU A 1063 -21.77 1.85 -22.32
C GLU A 1063 -21.08 2.92 -21.45
N GLU A 1064 -21.68 4.12 -21.32
CA GLU A 1064 -21.29 5.15 -20.33
C GLU A 1064 -19.79 5.55 -20.32
N GLY A 1065 -19.15 5.59 -21.49
CA GLY A 1065 -17.72 5.92 -21.61
C GLY A 1065 -16.78 4.76 -21.29
N ARG A 1066 -17.28 3.55 -21.11
CA ARG A 1066 -16.49 2.35 -20.80
C ARG A 1066 -16.78 1.22 -21.77
N LEU A 1067 -15.87 0.25 -21.83
CA LEU A 1067 -16.12 -1.04 -22.44
C LEU A 1067 -16.68 -2.03 -21.43
N ARG A 1068 -17.62 -2.85 -21.87
CA ARG A 1068 -18.26 -3.88 -21.07
C ARG A 1068 -18.44 -5.17 -21.87
N PHE A 1069 -18.04 -6.29 -21.27
CA PHE A 1069 -18.09 -7.61 -21.85
C PHE A 1069 -19.14 -8.48 -21.15
N ALA A 1070 -19.92 -9.25 -21.92
CA ALA A 1070 -20.93 -10.17 -21.40
C ALA A 1070 -21.10 -11.39 -22.32
N LEU A 1071 -21.27 -12.59 -21.74
CA LEU A 1071 -21.52 -13.80 -22.52
C LEU A 1071 -22.92 -13.79 -23.14
N ARG A 1072 -23.02 -14.00 -24.45
CA ARG A 1072 -24.32 -14.04 -25.15
C ARG A 1072 -25.27 -15.08 -24.51
N GLN A 1073 -26.54 -14.74 -24.40
CA GLN A 1073 -27.59 -15.67 -23.94
C GLN A 1073 -27.56 -16.99 -24.75
N GLY A 1074 -27.60 -18.12 -24.05
CA GLY A 1074 -27.46 -19.46 -24.65
C GLY A 1074 -26.02 -19.94 -24.85
N VAL A 1075 -24.99 -19.13 -24.55
CA VAL A 1075 -23.60 -19.62 -24.47
C VAL A 1075 -23.39 -20.34 -23.14
N GLY A 1076 -23.40 -21.67 -23.22
CA GLY A 1076 -23.06 -22.61 -22.15
C GLY A 1076 -24.03 -22.67 -20.98
N GLU A 1077 -24.03 -23.81 -20.28
CA GLU A 1077 -24.66 -23.89 -18.96
C GLU A 1077 -23.83 -23.08 -17.95
N PRO A 1078 -24.44 -22.25 -17.09
CA PRO A 1078 -23.71 -21.53 -16.06
C PRO A 1078 -23.13 -22.50 -15.03
N VAL A 1079 -21.88 -22.27 -14.60
CA VAL A 1079 -21.46 -22.74 -13.28
C VAL A 1079 -22.36 -22.05 -12.26
N GLY A 1080 -23.00 -22.82 -11.38
CA GLY A 1080 -24.09 -22.34 -10.53
C GLY A 1080 -23.68 -21.14 -9.67
N ARG A 1081 -24.34 -19.99 -9.84
CA ARG A 1081 -24.19 -18.86 -8.91
C ARG A 1081 -24.66 -19.29 -7.52
N ALA A 1082 -23.86 -19.03 -6.50
CA ALA A 1082 -24.38 -18.93 -5.13
C ALA A 1082 -25.51 -17.86 -5.13
N PRO A 1083 -26.71 -18.17 -4.59
CA PRO A 1083 -27.84 -17.26 -4.68
C PRO A 1083 -27.68 -16.08 -3.72
N TRP A 1084 -28.04 -14.88 -4.18
CA TRP A 1084 -28.14 -13.65 -3.37
C TRP A 1084 -29.28 -13.70 -2.30
N LYS A 1085 -29.85 -14.89 -2.10
CA LYS A 1085 -30.70 -15.33 -0.99
C LYS A 1085 -29.91 -16.31 -0.12
N ILE A 1086 -29.25 -15.82 0.92
CA ILE A 1086 -29.02 -16.64 2.11
C ILE A 1086 -30.26 -16.48 2.98
N GLU A 1087 -31.14 -17.48 2.94
CA GLU A 1087 -32.27 -17.55 3.85
C GLU A 1087 -31.76 -17.96 5.23
N TRP A 1088 -31.46 -16.96 6.06
CA TRP A 1088 -31.16 -17.18 7.48
C TRP A 1088 -32.28 -17.99 8.11
N GLY A 1089 -31.92 -19.01 8.89
CA GLY A 1089 -32.85 -19.87 9.64
C GLY A 1089 -33.63 -19.08 10.68
N GLY A 1090 -34.69 -18.40 10.24
CA GLY A 1090 -35.38 -17.35 11.00
C GLY A 1090 -36.52 -16.63 10.27
N GLY A 1091 -36.96 -17.10 9.09
CA GLY A 1091 -38.27 -16.75 8.51
C GLY A 1091 -38.50 -15.30 8.07
N ALA A 1092 -37.47 -14.45 8.00
CA ALA A 1092 -37.60 -13.03 7.68
C ALA A 1092 -37.30 -12.72 6.20
N SER A 1093 -38.32 -12.80 5.35
CA SER A 1093 -38.22 -12.35 3.95
C SER A 1093 -38.33 -10.82 3.85
N ILE A 1094 -37.22 -10.12 4.09
CA ILE A 1094 -37.05 -8.69 3.81
C ILE A 1094 -36.15 -8.54 2.59
N GLU A 1095 -36.36 -7.50 1.77
CA GLU A 1095 -35.43 -7.14 0.70
C GLU A 1095 -34.00 -7.03 1.26
N ASN A 1096 -33.04 -7.66 0.56
CA ASN A 1096 -31.69 -7.89 1.09
C ASN A 1096 -31.12 -6.61 1.74
N PRO A 1097 -30.74 -6.62 3.04
CA PRO A 1097 -30.25 -5.43 3.75
C PRO A 1097 -29.08 -4.72 3.05
N HIS A 1098 -28.31 -5.42 2.22
CA HIS A 1098 -27.23 -4.85 1.43
C HIS A 1098 -27.73 -4.00 0.26
N PHE A 1099 -28.87 -4.35 -0.36
CA PHE A 1099 -29.52 -3.49 -1.36
C PHE A 1099 -29.98 -2.18 -0.70
N GLN A 1100 -30.55 -2.26 0.51
CA GLN A 1100 -30.96 -1.09 1.28
C GLN A 1100 -29.75 -0.23 1.71
N ARG A 1101 -28.66 -0.86 2.18
CA ARG A 1101 -27.37 -0.19 2.49
C ARG A 1101 -26.78 0.55 1.27
N VAL A 1102 -26.74 -0.11 0.10
CA VAL A 1102 -26.19 0.47 -1.14
C VAL A 1102 -27.06 1.63 -1.62
N HIS A 1103 -28.39 1.49 -1.64
CA HIS A 1103 -29.27 2.58 -2.04
C HIS A 1103 -29.23 3.76 -1.05
N TYR A 1104 -29.11 3.50 0.26
CA TYR A 1104 -28.86 4.55 1.25
C TYR A 1104 -27.54 5.30 0.99
N CYS A 1105 -26.48 4.61 0.52
CA CYS A 1105 -25.25 5.27 0.09
C CYS A 1105 -25.43 6.16 -1.15
N GLU A 1106 -26.24 5.74 -2.14
CA GLU A 1106 -26.63 6.59 -3.29
C GLU A 1106 -27.34 7.88 -2.82
N LEU A 1107 -28.12 7.81 -1.74
CA LEU A 1107 -28.80 8.97 -1.13
C LEU A 1107 -27.84 9.85 -0.31
N LEU A 1108 -26.90 9.26 0.44
CA LEU A 1108 -25.92 10.02 1.22
C LEU A 1108 -24.98 10.86 0.33
N VAL A 1109 -24.52 10.32 -0.81
CA VAL A 1109 -23.71 11.12 -1.77
C VAL A 1109 -24.49 12.32 -2.29
N ARG A 1110 -25.80 12.17 -2.55
CA ARG A 1110 -26.65 13.29 -2.97
C ARG A 1110 -26.82 14.33 -1.87
N ASP A 1111 -26.92 13.92 -0.60
CA ASP A 1111 -26.98 14.86 0.53
C ASP A 1111 -25.64 15.60 0.71
N PHE A 1112 -24.51 14.89 0.72
CA PHE A 1112 -23.17 15.51 0.76
C PHE A 1112 -22.99 16.58 -0.34
N LEU A 1113 -23.42 16.31 -1.58
CA LEU A 1113 -23.37 17.30 -2.67
C LEU A 1113 -24.36 18.48 -2.48
N GLN A 1114 -25.50 18.28 -1.79
CA GLN A 1114 -26.39 19.38 -1.40
C GLN A 1114 -25.79 20.25 -0.27
N ARG A 1115 -25.03 19.65 0.67
CA ARG A 1115 -24.26 20.40 1.68
C ARG A 1115 -23.31 21.40 1.00
N VAL A 1116 -22.63 20.97 -0.08
CA VAL A 1116 -21.74 21.81 -0.90
C VAL A 1116 -22.50 23.00 -1.54
N LYS A 1117 -23.66 22.78 -2.16
CA LYS A 1117 -24.43 23.89 -2.80
C LYS A 1117 -24.98 24.91 -1.81
N CYS A 1118 -25.33 24.50 -0.58
CA CYS A 1118 -25.93 25.42 0.40
C CYS A 1118 -24.92 26.17 1.26
N GLY A 1119 -23.67 25.70 1.34
CA GLY A 1119 -22.60 26.35 2.11
C GLY A 1119 -22.81 26.40 3.63
N ARG A 1120 -23.71 25.56 4.17
CA ARG A 1120 -24.11 25.57 5.60
C ARG A 1120 -23.33 24.60 6.49
N PHE A 1121 -22.46 23.78 5.91
CA PHE A 1121 -21.73 22.71 6.59
C PHE A 1121 -20.23 22.76 6.24
N PRO A 1122 -19.36 22.10 7.02
CA PRO A 1122 -17.95 21.94 6.66
C PRO A 1122 -17.75 21.21 5.32
N PRO A 1123 -16.57 21.35 4.68
CA PRO A 1123 -16.16 20.50 3.55
C PRO A 1123 -16.09 19.02 3.95
N ILE A 1124 -16.43 18.12 3.02
CA ILE A 1124 -16.44 16.67 3.22
C ILE A 1124 -15.06 16.16 3.62
N GLU A 1125 -14.01 16.77 3.05
CA GLU A 1125 -12.61 16.52 3.37
C GLU A 1125 -12.34 16.62 4.89
N LYS A 1126 -12.99 17.55 5.60
CA LYS A 1126 -12.79 17.74 7.04
C LYS A 1126 -13.39 16.60 7.86
N ASP A 1127 -14.58 16.14 7.48
CA ASP A 1127 -15.23 15.00 8.13
C ASP A 1127 -14.44 13.71 7.86
N MET A 1128 -13.98 13.50 6.63
CA MET A 1128 -13.16 12.33 6.26
C MET A 1128 -11.77 12.33 6.91
N ARG A 1129 -11.09 13.49 7.05
CA ARG A 1129 -9.86 13.63 7.85
C ARG A 1129 -10.07 13.15 9.30
N MET A 1130 -11.25 13.37 9.89
CA MET A 1130 -11.57 12.88 11.24
C MET A 1130 -11.84 11.38 11.28
N VAL A 1131 -12.52 10.80 10.27
CA VAL A 1131 -12.67 9.34 10.17
C VAL A 1131 -11.30 8.65 9.97
N LEU A 1132 -10.42 9.22 9.14
CA LEU A 1132 -9.02 8.77 8.94
C LEU A 1132 -8.16 8.86 10.21
N ALA A 1133 -8.47 9.76 11.14
CA ALA A 1133 -7.79 9.84 12.44
C ALA A 1133 -8.26 8.75 13.44
N HIS A 1134 -9.35 8.04 13.10
CA HIS A 1134 -10.00 7.04 13.96
C HIS A 1134 -10.23 5.68 13.28
N CYS A 1135 -9.73 5.45 12.06
CA CYS A 1135 -10.02 4.25 11.26
C CYS A 1135 -9.89 2.94 12.06
N GLY A 1136 -8.75 2.69 12.70
CA GLY A 1136 -8.50 1.48 13.48
C GLY A 1136 -9.33 1.33 14.76
N SER A 1137 -9.85 2.42 15.35
CA SER A 1137 -10.77 2.32 16.50
C SER A 1137 -12.24 2.17 16.07
N LEU A 1138 -12.52 2.51 14.81
CA LEU A 1138 -13.76 2.21 14.10
C LEU A 1138 -13.68 0.85 13.33
N LEU A 1139 -12.50 0.21 13.39
CA LEU A 1139 -12.12 -1.03 12.69
C LEU A 1139 -12.32 -0.94 11.16
N LEU A 1140 -12.24 0.25 10.59
CA LEU A 1140 -12.44 0.51 9.16
C LEU A 1140 -11.15 0.26 8.38
N ASP A 1141 -11.27 -0.25 7.16
CA ASP A 1141 -10.13 -0.40 6.25
C ASP A 1141 -9.57 0.99 5.87
N PRO A 1142 -8.26 1.25 6.05
CA PRO A 1142 -7.68 2.56 5.81
C PRO A 1142 -7.58 2.90 4.31
N ALA A 1143 -7.39 1.91 3.43
CA ALA A 1143 -7.21 2.13 1.99
C ALA A 1143 -8.53 2.48 1.30
N ALA A 1144 -9.60 1.73 1.58
CA ALA A 1144 -10.96 2.02 1.11
C ALA A 1144 -11.45 3.39 1.60
N LEU A 1145 -11.10 3.79 2.83
CA LEU A 1145 -11.40 5.12 3.36
C LEU A 1145 -10.56 6.23 2.70
N GLN A 1146 -9.31 5.95 2.33
CA GLN A 1146 -8.45 6.85 1.55
C GLN A 1146 -9.02 7.10 0.14
N GLU A 1147 -9.43 6.04 -0.57
CA GLU A 1147 -10.11 6.14 -1.87
C GLU A 1147 -11.37 7.00 -1.78
N VAL A 1148 -12.27 6.65 -0.84
CA VAL A 1148 -13.52 7.37 -0.60
C VAL A 1148 -13.30 8.83 -0.19
N CYS A 1149 -12.24 9.13 0.55
CA CYS A 1149 -11.86 10.50 0.91
C CYS A 1149 -11.43 11.30 -0.33
N HIS A 1150 -10.67 10.69 -1.25
CA HIS A 1150 -10.29 11.30 -2.52
C HIS A 1150 -11.52 11.50 -3.43
N GLU A 1151 -12.28 10.44 -3.71
CA GLU A 1151 -13.50 10.45 -4.54
C GLU A 1151 -14.45 11.61 -4.14
N LEU A 1152 -14.81 11.70 -2.86
CA LEU A 1152 -15.76 12.72 -2.38
C LEU A 1152 -15.17 14.14 -2.37
N THR A 1153 -13.86 14.29 -2.15
CA THR A 1153 -13.21 15.62 -2.19
C THR A 1153 -13.08 16.13 -3.62
N VAL A 1154 -12.79 15.24 -4.59
CA VAL A 1154 -12.84 15.56 -6.03
C VAL A 1154 -14.26 15.96 -6.43
N LEU A 1155 -15.27 15.17 -6.05
CA LEU A 1155 -16.67 15.48 -6.30
C LEU A 1155 -17.11 16.82 -5.68
N GLU A 1156 -16.68 17.14 -4.45
CA GLU A 1156 -16.93 18.44 -3.82
C GLU A 1156 -16.31 19.60 -4.61
N LYS A 1157 -15.05 19.47 -5.08
CA LYS A 1157 -14.40 20.51 -5.90
C LYS A 1157 -15.12 20.70 -7.23
N LEU A 1158 -15.46 19.62 -7.93
CA LEU A 1158 -16.22 19.68 -9.19
C LEU A 1158 -17.61 20.32 -8.99
N HIS A 1159 -18.30 20.02 -7.88
CA HIS A 1159 -19.63 20.56 -7.61
C HIS A 1159 -19.65 22.06 -7.26
N LYS A 1160 -18.49 22.66 -6.98
CA LYS A 1160 -18.30 24.11 -6.80
C LYS A 1160 -17.99 24.84 -8.11
N ALA A 1161 -17.67 24.14 -9.20
CA ALA A 1161 -17.34 24.76 -10.48
C ALA A 1161 -18.61 25.35 -11.15
N PRO A 1162 -18.66 26.66 -11.46
CA PRO A 1162 -19.85 27.29 -12.03
C PRO A 1162 -20.13 26.95 -13.50
N GLU A 1163 -19.17 26.29 -14.19
CA GLU A 1163 -19.19 26.07 -15.64
C GLU A 1163 -19.03 24.57 -16.00
N PHE A 1164 -19.75 23.69 -15.30
CA PHE A 1164 -19.66 22.24 -15.51
C PHE A 1164 -20.47 21.77 -16.72
N SER A 1165 -19.85 21.06 -17.68
CA SER A 1165 -20.48 20.69 -18.95
C SER A 1165 -21.32 19.39 -18.87
N PRO A 1166 -22.54 19.32 -19.45
CA PRO A 1166 -23.47 18.19 -19.34
C PRO A 1166 -23.03 16.75 -19.65
N ALA A 1167 -21.85 16.48 -20.23
CA ALA A 1167 -21.31 15.11 -20.19
C ALA A 1167 -20.97 14.67 -18.75
N ALA A 1168 -20.62 15.64 -17.91
CA ALA A 1168 -20.70 15.57 -16.46
C ALA A 1168 -21.98 16.31 -15.99
N THR A 1169 -23.14 15.69 -16.15
CA THR A 1169 -24.44 16.26 -15.73
C THR A 1169 -24.75 16.02 -14.26
N GLN A 1170 -25.61 16.85 -13.65
CA GLN A 1170 -26.21 16.51 -12.35
C GLN A 1170 -27.20 15.32 -12.43
N GLU A 1171 -27.74 15.01 -13.62
CA GLU A 1171 -28.42 13.73 -13.88
C GLU A 1171 -27.43 12.54 -13.98
N ALA A 1172 -26.27 12.73 -14.60
CA ALA A 1172 -25.17 11.75 -14.62
C ALA A 1172 -24.43 11.62 -13.27
N LEU A 1173 -24.77 12.45 -12.28
CA LEU A 1173 -24.41 12.29 -10.85
C LEU A 1173 -25.51 11.59 -10.03
N THR A 1174 -26.66 11.25 -10.64
CA THR A 1174 -27.82 10.71 -9.89
C THR A 1174 -28.49 9.47 -10.47
N LYS A 1175 -28.38 9.19 -11.78
CA LYS A 1175 -28.85 7.94 -12.42
C LYS A 1175 -27.85 6.78 -12.23
N ARG A 1176 -27.84 6.24 -11.01
CA ARG A 1176 -26.98 5.13 -10.53
C ARG A 1176 -25.51 5.11 -11.03
N PRO A 1177 -24.75 6.21 -10.94
CA PRO A 1177 -23.56 6.39 -11.77
C PRO A 1177 -22.26 6.58 -10.95
N LEU A 1178 -21.14 6.72 -11.66
CA LEU A 1178 -19.85 7.24 -11.15
C LEU A 1178 -19.31 6.55 -9.88
N ARG A 1179 -18.81 5.32 -10.05
CA ARG A 1179 -17.44 5.07 -9.60
C ARG A 1179 -16.48 5.78 -10.55
N LEU A 1180 -15.91 6.89 -10.09
CA LEU A 1180 -14.76 7.58 -10.71
C LEU A 1180 -13.47 7.30 -9.93
N CYS A 1181 -13.28 6.03 -9.60
CA CYS A 1181 -12.05 5.26 -9.80
C CYS A 1181 -12.51 3.91 -10.39
#